data_AF-A0A1I5HV50-F1
#
_entry.id   AF-A0A1I5HV50-F1
#
_cell.length_a   1.000
_cell.length_b   1.000
_cell.length_c   1.000
_cell.angle_alpha   90.00
_cell.angle_beta   90.00
_cell.angle_gamma   90.00
#
_symmetry.space_group_name_H-M   'P 1'
#
loop_
_entity.id
_entity.type
_entity.pdbx_description
1 polymer ?
#
loop_
_entity_poly.entity_id
_entity_poly.type
_entity_poly.pdbx_seq_one_letter_code
_entity_poly.pdbx_strand_id
1 'polypeptide(L)'
;MKYFGSAALCCTFFICTKSYAGIMRHDIDVQEYRDFAENMGRYSPGLTHLPVYKKDGSLSGYLDFAMPDFGMVANYGYTTLVSPSYVASARHNTGYQSVGFGKGAQYGATYKLINRNESPLSDIDFHLPRLNKVVTDAAPVDTVEKSEIRRGDTSRYSWYTRIGGGTQSQVSDDQTEQITLSGAYNWVSGGTINANTITLNSGTLRGTSYGPDNALTSPLSIGTMGGDSGSPIMVYDEQDQVWKIAGVLHGALVNDQAYGTVSMWEYIPDGYIQNIVATNTSPDVVDTAGNGTIEWDQSAIKQYGTIWSWAGLDSTYASAAPSTATNEELDATKDIRFNGAGGLITLNAPINMGAGKLQFSNDYTVASADGVNGTWVGGGVEVDTGKNVLWQVNGLANDALHKIGAGTLHVNAEGANPGSLNVGDGTVILDQQADATGNKEAFSSVTLVSGRPTVVLKDEKQVATDQIYFGYRGGRLDLNGNALSFRKINHTDGGATLVNHNDKDATLNITGYTAADVPFNTFSSGNPNGTPGSLYVYNNPYSKKTEYFQLNTSSYWYFPTDQNSTATWTYLGTDADEAINHRLTQLNVQVFRGFLGETLENALNGVMNVNILPRNATAITALTGGMNLNGNLNVENGTVVLSGQPVAHAGGVVIDDDWSTSLFKADQINVGTGAHFQVGEYAGVKANIIAADSSTLSFGYNDSQLAGEKSWRCYSAIYSDDVSCSQPLRSADALALLPASEVEGNVQLGNNASLYLGKVNYQGAVTSIGSSLLTLDSNAHWSMTSNSNVTSLLAQRGSTLSMVPAGSWSAKMLNVDSLDATGLNLILGVKPSTLESDKLIVKNSVSGGDNLLDVSLLVGSEEQVSLTQDLVMVDAPAGTSHSYFSFADSYSGFSVYTPNYQVKDDNDRVLWVLESNQSAVPEPDPTPEPTPAPEVTPEPEPTPAPEVTPAPEPTPAPEVTPEPEPTPAPEVTPEPEPTPAPEVTPEPEPTPAPEVTPEPEPAPAPEVT
;
A
#
# COMPACT_ATOMS: atom_id res chain seq x y z
N MET A 1 56.34 -49.34 -0.90
CA MET A 1 56.87 -50.73 -0.97
C MET A 1 55.87 -51.76 -0.45
N LYS A 2 54.63 -51.38 -0.11
CA LYS A 2 54.11 -51.73 1.21
C LYS A 2 52.66 -52.23 1.14
N TYR A 3 52.54 -53.56 1.22
CA TYR A 3 51.44 -54.35 1.78
C TYR A 3 50.06 -54.41 1.09
N PHE A 4 49.65 -55.66 0.81
CA PHE A 4 48.39 -56.33 1.23
C PHE A 4 47.11 -55.51 1.49
N GLY A 5 46.02 -55.89 0.79
CA GLY A 5 45.02 -56.80 1.40
C GLY A 5 43.60 -56.29 1.69
N SER A 6 42.59 -57.08 1.28
CA SER A 6 41.20 -57.17 1.80
C SER A 6 40.22 -56.01 1.49
N ALA A 7 38.88 -56.19 1.43
CA ALA A 7 38.03 -57.35 1.12
C ALA A 7 36.55 -56.91 0.85
N ALA A 8 35.81 -57.73 0.08
CA ALA A 8 34.35 -57.92 0.03
C ALA A 8 33.32 -56.79 0.35
N LEU A 9 32.67 -56.31 -0.72
CA LEU A 9 31.20 -56.31 -0.96
C LEU A 9 30.22 -56.33 0.24
N CYS A 10 29.56 -55.19 0.52
CA CYS A 10 28.10 -55.08 0.77
C CYS A 10 27.69 -53.61 0.96
N CYS A 11 26.85 -53.07 0.07
CA CYS A 11 25.87 -52.03 0.42
C CYS A 11 24.79 -51.91 -0.67
N THR A 12 23.55 -51.90 -0.20
CA THR A 12 22.26 -51.76 -0.86
C THR A 12 22.16 -50.68 -1.95
N PHE A 13 21.43 -51.01 -3.02
CA PHE A 13 20.87 -50.02 -3.95
C PHE A 13 20.03 -48.98 -3.20
N PHE A 14 20.39 -47.71 -3.32
CA PHE A 14 19.45 -46.59 -3.24
C PHE A 14 19.45 -45.91 -4.61
N ILE A 15 18.32 -45.97 -5.31
CA ILE A 15 18.11 -45.19 -6.53
C ILE A 15 17.79 -43.77 -6.07
N CYS A 16 18.77 -42.87 -6.15
CA CYS A 16 18.58 -41.46 -5.86
C CYS A 16 17.80 -40.81 -7.01
N THR A 17 16.49 -40.68 -6.86
CA THR A 17 15.63 -39.97 -7.82
C THR A 17 15.89 -38.48 -7.74
N LYS A 18 16.11 -37.84 -8.90
CA LYS A 18 16.37 -36.41 -9.03
C LYS A 18 15.14 -35.60 -8.57
N SER A 19 15.36 -34.45 -7.94
CA SER A 19 14.34 -33.66 -7.23
C SER A 19 14.18 -32.26 -7.86
N TYR A 20 12.93 -31.82 -8.13
CA TYR A 20 12.68 -30.53 -8.80
C TYR A 20 11.45 -29.70 -8.27
N ALA A 21 10.85 -28.73 -9.00
CA ALA A 21 9.45 -28.27 -8.81
C ALA A 21 8.73 -27.94 -10.12
N GLY A 22 7.43 -27.63 -9.98
CA GLY A 22 6.84 -26.42 -10.54
C GLY A 22 7.18 -26.20 -12.00
N ILE A 23 6.57 -26.98 -12.88
CA ILE A 23 6.76 -26.91 -14.33
C ILE A 23 5.86 -25.80 -14.87
N MET A 24 6.46 -24.65 -15.16
CA MET A 24 5.81 -23.48 -15.76
C MET A 24 5.78 -23.60 -17.29
N ARG A 25 4.74 -23.04 -17.92
CA ARG A 25 4.64 -22.96 -19.38
C ARG A 25 5.72 -22.06 -19.96
N HIS A 26 6.22 -22.41 -21.13
CA HIS A 26 7.19 -21.60 -21.89
C HIS A 26 6.65 -20.20 -22.28
N ASP A 27 5.35 -20.09 -22.57
CA ASP A 27 4.74 -18.90 -23.19
C ASP A 27 4.20 -17.86 -22.20
N ILE A 28 4.29 -18.11 -20.89
CA ILE A 28 3.89 -17.18 -19.82
C ILE A 28 5.15 -16.70 -19.08
N ASP A 29 5.17 -15.45 -18.60
CA ASP A 29 6.30 -14.96 -17.80
C ASP A 29 6.40 -15.69 -16.45
N VAL A 30 7.61 -15.90 -15.95
CA VAL A 30 7.85 -16.52 -14.64
C VAL A 30 7.31 -15.62 -13.52
N GLN A 31 7.33 -14.29 -13.70
CA GLN A 31 6.83 -13.34 -12.73
C GLN A 31 5.34 -13.52 -12.44
N GLU A 32 4.51 -13.84 -13.44
CA GLU A 32 3.07 -14.10 -13.26
C GLU A 32 2.81 -15.27 -12.30
N TYR A 33 3.58 -16.36 -12.39
CA TYR A 33 3.48 -17.51 -11.46
C TYR A 33 3.96 -17.19 -10.04
N ARG A 34 4.85 -16.20 -9.89
CA ARG A 34 5.34 -15.75 -8.58
C ARG A 34 4.41 -14.75 -7.94
N ASP A 35 3.94 -13.76 -8.69
CA ASP A 35 2.98 -12.76 -8.25
C ASP A 35 1.67 -13.43 -7.82
N PHE A 36 1.20 -14.42 -8.59
CA PHE A 36 0.08 -15.27 -8.20
C PHE A 36 0.31 -15.96 -6.84
N ALA A 37 1.50 -16.53 -6.61
CA ALA A 37 1.84 -17.27 -5.39
C ALA A 37 2.10 -16.40 -4.15
N GLU A 38 2.52 -15.15 -4.34
CA GLU A 38 2.85 -14.21 -3.27
C GLU A 38 1.72 -13.17 -3.04
N ASN A 39 0.60 -13.28 -3.78
CA ASN A 39 -0.53 -12.33 -3.82
C ASN A 39 -0.10 -10.90 -4.16
N MET A 40 0.69 -10.79 -5.22
CA MET A 40 1.35 -9.58 -5.70
C MET A 40 0.92 -9.26 -7.14
N GLY A 41 1.39 -8.14 -7.69
CA GLY A 41 0.96 -7.64 -8.99
C GLY A 41 -0.56 -7.49 -9.06
N ARG A 42 -1.16 -8.05 -10.13
CA ARG A 42 -2.62 -8.11 -10.33
C ARG A 42 -3.35 -9.09 -9.40
N TYR A 43 -2.65 -9.93 -8.63
CA TYR A 43 -3.22 -11.07 -7.90
C TYR A 43 -3.52 -10.80 -6.42
N SER A 44 -4.06 -9.61 -6.13
CA SER A 44 -4.58 -9.28 -4.80
C SER A 44 -5.76 -10.19 -4.43
N PRO A 45 -5.88 -10.67 -3.16
CA PRO A 45 -6.95 -11.58 -2.76
C PRO A 45 -8.35 -10.97 -2.97
N GLY A 46 -9.32 -11.82 -3.31
CA GLY A 46 -10.71 -11.43 -3.53
C GLY A 46 -11.03 -10.86 -4.92
N LEU A 47 -10.04 -10.39 -5.70
CA LEU A 47 -10.27 -9.92 -7.06
C LEU A 47 -10.72 -11.05 -8.00
N THR A 48 -11.64 -10.76 -8.91
CA THR A 48 -12.23 -11.70 -9.88
C THR A 48 -11.94 -11.29 -11.32
N HIS A 49 -12.08 -12.23 -12.27
CA HIS A 49 -11.98 -11.97 -13.71
C HIS A 49 -10.60 -11.40 -14.13
N LEU A 50 -9.52 -11.93 -13.53
CA LEU A 50 -8.17 -11.45 -13.75
C LEU A 50 -7.60 -11.98 -15.09
N PRO A 51 -7.16 -11.12 -16.03
CA PRO A 51 -6.55 -11.57 -17.28
C PRO A 51 -5.12 -12.07 -17.06
N VAL A 52 -4.78 -13.19 -17.71
CA VAL A 52 -3.43 -13.76 -17.78
C VAL A 52 -2.88 -13.59 -19.19
N TYR A 53 -1.74 -12.90 -19.32
CA TYR A 53 -1.09 -12.63 -20.61
C TYR A 53 0.10 -13.55 -20.88
N LYS A 54 0.38 -13.77 -22.16
CA LYS A 54 1.60 -14.43 -22.65
C LYS A 54 2.75 -13.43 -22.79
N LYS A 55 3.97 -13.95 -22.94
CA LYS A 55 5.20 -13.18 -23.22
C LYS A 55 5.12 -12.30 -24.48
N ASP A 56 4.22 -12.60 -25.42
CA ASP A 56 3.97 -11.81 -26.63
C ASP A 56 2.88 -10.73 -26.46
N GLY A 57 2.32 -10.58 -25.26
CA GLY A 57 1.22 -9.67 -24.93
C GLY A 57 -0.18 -10.19 -25.30
N SER A 58 -0.30 -11.36 -25.94
CA SER A 58 -1.60 -11.95 -26.23
C SER A 58 -2.25 -12.57 -24.98
N LEU A 59 -3.58 -12.54 -24.92
CA LEU A 59 -4.34 -13.08 -23.79
C LEU A 59 -4.26 -14.63 -23.79
N SER A 60 -3.88 -15.24 -22.66
CA SER A 60 -4.00 -16.70 -22.45
C SER A 60 -5.35 -17.11 -21.86
N GLY A 61 -6.07 -16.21 -21.19
CA GLY A 61 -7.40 -16.44 -20.63
C GLY A 61 -7.66 -15.59 -19.38
N TYR A 62 -8.84 -15.76 -18.78
CA TYR A 62 -9.23 -15.11 -17.52
C TYR A 62 -9.25 -16.11 -16.35
N LEU A 63 -9.03 -15.60 -15.14
CA LEU A 63 -9.26 -16.32 -13.89
C LEU A 63 -10.63 -15.92 -13.35
N ASP A 64 -11.65 -16.70 -13.69
CA ASP A 64 -13.06 -16.45 -13.36
C ASP A 64 -13.45 -17.00 -11.98
N PHE A 65 -12.62 -16.70 -10.97
CA PHE A 65 -12.83 -17.01 -9.56
C PHE A 65 -12.29 -15.87 -8.70
N ALA A 66 -12.75 -15.75 -7.45
CA ALA A 66 -12.16 -14.81 -6.49
C ALA A 66 -10.75 -15.27 -6.13
N MET A 67 -9.74 -14.42 -6.29
CA MET A 67 -8.34 -14.76 -6.06
C MET A 67 -8.12 -15.24 -4.60
N PRO A 68 -7.58 -16.45 -4.36
CA PRO A 68 -7.31 -16.93 -3.00
C PRO A 68 -6.27 -16.07 -2.29
N ASP A 69 -6.43 -15.93 -0.98
CA ASP A 69 -5.33 -15.59 -0.10
C ASP A 69 -4.40 -16.83 0.04
N PHE A 70 -3.10 -16.66 -0.09
CA PHE A 70 -2.06 -17.69 0.12
C PHE A 70 -1.23 -17.47 1.40
N GLY A 71 -1.60 -16.50 2.25
CA GLY A 71 -0.91 -16.17 3.50
C GLY A 71 -0.80 -17.34 4.48
N MET A 72 -1.76 -18.27 4.47
CA MET A 72 -1.74 -19.51 5.27
C MET A 72 -0.63 -20.49 4.86
N VAL A 73 -0.01 -20.32 3.69
CA VAL A 73 1.04 -21.22 3.19
C VAL A 73 2.39 -20.68 3.64
N ALA A 74 3.19 -21.52 4.31
CA ALA A 74 4.49 -21.12 4.83
C ALA A 74 5.44 -20.60 3.72
N ASN A 75 6.48 -19.87 4.12
CA ASN A 75 7.38 -19.12 3.21
C ASN A 75 7.98 -19.94 2.07
N TYR A 76 8.24 -21.23 2.30
CA TYR A 76 8.82 -22.15 1.32
C TYR A 76 7.81 -23.13 0.69
N GLY A 77 6.51 -22.95 0.95
CA GLY A 77 5.46 -23.60 0.17
C GLY A 77 5.16 -25.09 0.49
N TYR A 78 5.81 -25.71 1.47
CA TYR A 78 5.67 -27.15 1.80
C TYR A 78 4.73 -27.45 2.99
N THR A 79 4.12 -26.43 3.59
CA THR A 79 3.23 -26.51 4.77
C THR A 79 2.13 -25.47 4.67
N THR A 80 0.95 -25.80 5.20
CA THR A 80 -0.24 -24.93 5.19
C THR A 80 -0.89 -24.87 6.56
N LEU A 81 -1.21 -23.68 7.07
CA LEU A 81 -1.88 -23.47 8.35
C LEU A 81 -3.38 -23.84 8.26
N VAL A 82 -3.82 -24.80 9.07
CA VAL A 82 -5.20 -25.37 9.05
C VAL A 82 -5.93 -25.25 10.39
N SER A 83 -5.21 -24.85 11.44
CA SER A 83 -5.73 -24.45 12.75
C SER A 83 -4.65 -23.56 13.40
N PRO A 84 -4.98 -22.64 14.34
CA PRO A 84 -4.02 -21.62 14.79
C PRO A 84 -2.65 -22.13 15.24
N SER A 85 -2.56 -23.34 15.80
CA SER A 85 -1.31 -23.99 16.24
C SER A 85 -0.88 -25.19 15.38
N TYR A 86 -1.49 -25.42 14.21
CA TYR A 86 -1.29 -26.65 13.42
C TYR A 86 -1.17 -26.40 11.92
N VAL A 87 -0.13 -27.00 11.32
CA VAL A 87 0.08 -27.01 9.87
C VAL A 87 -0.09 -28.41 9.29
N ALA A 88 -0.64 -28.51 8.07
CA ALA A 88 -0.73 -29.75 7.29
C ALA A 88 0.42 -29.84 6.28
N SER A 89 0.95 -31.06 6.06
CA SER A 89 2.02 -31.34 5.10
C SER A 89 2.15 -32.87 4.86
N ALA A 90 2.99 -33.29 3.91
CA ALA A 90 3.25 -34.70 3.64
C ALA A 90 4.20 -35.30 4.69
N ARG A 91 3.92 -36.52 5.18
CA ARG A 91 4.68 -37.16 6.28
C ARG A 91 6.16 -37.31 5.96
N HIS A 92 6.51 -37.63 4.71
CA HIS A 92 7.92 -37.80 4.33
C HIS A 92 8.79 -36.53 4.45
N ASN A 93 8.20 -35.34 4.62
CA ASN A 93 8.92 -34.09 4.87
C ASN A 93 9.50 -34.01 6.30
N THR A 94 10.49 -34.84 6.61
CA THR A 94 11.03 -34.98 7.98
C THR A 94 12.06 -33.91 8.36
N GLY A 95 12.61 -33.16 7.41
CA GLY A 95 13.77 -32.28 7.62
C GLY A 95 13.50 -30.92 8.28
N TYR A 96 12.34 -30.30 8.04
CA TYR A 96 12.05 -28.94 8.54
C TYR A 96 11.65 -28.95 10.02
N GLN A 97 12.22 -28.04 10.81
CA GLN A 97 12.00 -27.97 12.28
C GLN A 97 11.22 -26.71 12.73
N SER A 98 11.09 -25.75 11.83
CA SER A 98 10.31 -24.54 12.02
C SER A 98 9.63 -24.11 10.72
N VAL A 99 8.64 -23.24 10.83
CA VAL A 99 7.94 -22.58 9.73
C VAL A 99 7.84 -21.08 10.02
N GLY A 100 7.72 -20.29 8.95
CA GLY A 100 7.41 -18.87 9.01
C GLY A 100 6.44 -18.51 7.89
N PHE A 101 5.76 -17.38 8.04
CA PHE A 101 4.72 -16.89 7.13
C PHE A 101 5.10 -15.49 6.61
N GLY A 102 4.29 -14.93 5.71
CA GLY A 102 4.53 -13.60 5.11
C GLY A 102 5.52 -13.53 3.94
N LYS A 103 5.94 -14.67 3.38
CA LYS A 103 6.71 -14.79 2.12
C LYS A 103 8.03 -13.98 2.06
N GLY A 104 8.69 -13.79 3.20
CA GLY A 104 9.94 -13.03 3.29
C GLY A 104 9.78 -11.62 3.86
N ALA A 105 8.57 -11.22 4.23
CA ALA A 105 8.31 -10.05 5.06
C ALA A 105 9.19 -10.02 6.32
N GLN A 106 9.63 -8.82 6.69
CA GLN A 106 10.38 -8.56 7.90
C GLN A 106 9.49 -8.63 9.15
N TYR A 107 10.13 -8.71 10.33
CA TYR A 107 9.51 -8.70 11.66
C TYR A 107 8.54 -9.85 11.98
N GLY A 108 8.24 -10.74 11.03
CA GLY A 108 7.39 -11.91 11.23
C GLY A 108 7.99 -12.96 12.18
N ALA A 109 7.12 -13.71 12.85
CA ALA A 109 7.53 -14.72 13.83
C ALA A 109 7.98 -16.04 13.17
N THR A 110 8.87 -16.77 13.86
CA THR A 110 9.27 -18.14 13.49
C THR A 110 8.68 -19.14 14.48
N TYR A 111 7.96 -20.12 13.95
CA TYR A 111 7.19 -21.11 14.71
C TYR A 111 7.92 -22.46 14.71
N LYS A 112 8.25 -22.97 15.89
CA LYS A 112 8.95 -24.26 16.06
C LYS A 112 7.95 -25.41 16.06
N LEU A 113 8.26 -26.49 15.36
CA LEU A 113 7.52 -27.74 15.46
C LEU A 113 7.85 -28.44 16.78
N ILE A 114 6.83 -28.76 17.58
CA ILE A 114 6.99 -29.50 18.83
C ILE A 114 6.65 -30.99 18.68
N ASN A 115 5.61 -31.32 17.90
CA ASN A 115 5.27 -32.68 17.50
C ASN A 115 4.86 -32.66 16.02
N ARG A 116 5.21 -33.69 15.24
CA ARG A 116 4.80 -33.82 13.84
C ARG A 116 3.36 -34.33 13.68
N ASN A 117 2.82 -35.08 14.63
CA ASN A 117 1.59 -35.86 14.51
C ASN A 117 1.53 -36.59 13.15
N GLU A 118 2.44 -37.54 12.97
CA GLU A 118 2.50 -38.34 11.75
C GLU A 118 1.34 -39.34 11.70
N SER A 119 0.77 -39.56 10.51
CA SER A 119 -0.26 -40.59 10.33
C SER A 119 0.31 -41.97 10.71
N PRO A 120 -0.33 -42.72 11.63
CA PRO A 120 0.11 -44.06 12.02
C PRO A 120 -0.20 -45.10 10.93
N LEU A 121 -1.01 -44.75 9.93
CA LEU A 121 -1.33 -45.61 8.81
C LEU A 121 -0.20 -45.52 7.77
N SER A 122 0.45 -46.65 7.48
CA SER A 122 1.64 -46.70 6.64
C SER A 122 1.41 -46.20 5.21
N ASP A 123 0.18 -46.36 4.71
CA ASP A 123 -0.29 -46.02 3.37
C ASP A 123 -0.79 -44.57 3.22
N ILE A 124 -0.88 -43.80 4.32
CA ILE A 124 -1.24 -42.37 4.29
C ILE A 124 0.02 -41.54 4.52
N ASP A 125 0.39 -40.70 3.55
CA ASP A 125 1.58 -39.85 3.60
C ASP A 125 1.27 -38.45 4.13
N PHE A 126 0.65 -38.37 5.31
CA PHE A 126 0.17 -37.13 5.93
C PHE A 126 0.74 -36.94 7.35
N HIS A 127 1.06 -35.70 7.72
CA HIS A 127 1.30 -35.30 9.12
C HIS A 127 0.65 -33.95 9.44
N LEU A 128 0.38 -33.71 10.73
CA LEU A 128 -0.23 -32.48 11.23
C LEU A 128 0.64 -31.81 12.32
N PRO A 129 1.81 -31.25 11.97
CA PRO A 129 2.69 -30.67 12.98
C PRO A 129 2.03 -29.62 13.87
N ARG A 130 2.17 -29.80 15.17
CA ARG A 130 1.84 -28.83 16.22
C ARG A 130 2.98 -27.84 16.38
N LEU A 131 2.64 -26.57 16.49
CA LEU A 131 3.56 -25.46 16.69
C LEU A 131 3.64 -25.07 18.18
N ASN A 132 4.74 -24.42 18.56
CA ASN A 132 4.96 -23.93 19.94
C ASN A 132 4.15 -22.67 20.30
N LYS A 133 3.59 -21.96 19.31
CA LYS A 133 2.79 -20.74 19.44
C LYS A 133 1.68 -20.74 18.39
N VAL A 134 0.57 -20.03 18.66
CA VAL A 134 -0.45 -19.72 17.65
C VAL A 134 0.11 -18.78 16.60
N VAL A 135 -0.25 -18.99 15.33
CA VAL A 135 0.20 -18.12 14.23
C VAL A 135 -0.59 -16.82 14.20
N THR A 136 0.13 -15.69 14.24
CA THR A 136 -0.43 -14.34 14.15
C THR A 136 -0.44 -13.79 12.73
N ASP A 137 0.59 -14.12 11.94
CA ASP A 137 0.88 -13.56 10.62
C ASP A 137 -0.12 -13.96 9.53
N ALA A 138 -0.90 -15.01 9.76
CA ALA A 138 -1.86 -15.58 8.81
C ALA A 138 -3.13 -16.08 9.52
N ALA A 139 -4.22 -16.20 8.77
CA ALA A 139 -5.40 -16.94 9.17
C ALA A 139 -5.27 -18.42 8.75
N PRO A 140 -5.77 -19.39 9.53
CA PRO A 140 -5.91 -20.78 9.07
C PRO A 140 -6.87 -20.91 7.89
N VAL A 141 -6.66 -21.90 7.03
CA VAL A 141 -7.59 -22.23 5.93
C VAL A 141 -8.43 -23.46 6.26
N ASP A 142 -9.69 -23.41 5.84
CA ASP A 142 -10.62 -24.52 5.90
C ASP A 142 -10.16 -25.70 5.03
N THR A 143 -10.65 -26.90 5.36
CA THR A 143 -10.28 -28.14 4.68
C THR A 143 -11.51 -28.88 4.14
N VAL A 144 -11.33 -29.60 3.03
CA VAL A 144 -12.32 -30.57 2.52
C VAL A 144 -11.79 -31.97 2.78
N GLU A 145 -12.54 -32.75 3.55
CA GLU A 145 -12.10 -34.10 3.96
C GLU A 145 -12.24 -35.14 2.83
N LYS A 146 -11.45 -36.21 2.93
CA LYS A 146 -11.35 -37.32 1.95
C LYS A 146 -12.71 -37.88 1.52
N SER A 147 -13.65 -38.08 2.45
CA SER A 147 -14.98 -38.64 2.17
C SER A 147 -15.93 -37.64 1.50
N GLU A 148 -15.68 -36.34 1.62
CA GLU A 148 -16.47 -35.28 1.00
C GLU A 148 -16.02 -35.00 -0.42
N ILE A 149 -14.74 -34.66 -0.62
CA ILE A 149 -14.23 -34.32 -1.96
C ILE A 149 -14.41 -35.49 -2.93
N ARG A 150 -14.28 -36.74 -2.45
CA ARG A 150 -14.47 -37.96 -3.26
C ARG A 150 -15.92 -38.24 -3.66
N ARG A 151 -16.91 -37.43 -3.25
CA ARG A 151 -18.26 -37.47 -3.83
C ARG A 151 -18.26 -36.98 -5.28
N GLY A 152 -17.24 -36.22 -5.69
CA GLY A 152 -17.08 -35.77 -7.08
C GLY A 152 -18.11 -34.73 -7.50
N ASP A 153 -18.54 -33.88 -6.58
CA ASP A 153 -19.44 -32.77 -6.88
C ASP A 153 -18.69 -31.64 -7.58
N THR A 154 -18.59 -31.74 -8.91
CA THR A 154 -17.96 -30.72 -9.77
C THR A 154 -18.79 -29.44 -9.89
N SER A 155 -20.02 -29.42 -9.37
CA SER A 155 -20.85 -28.20 -9.34
C SER A 155 -20.57 -27.35 -8.09
N ARG A 156 -20.16 -28.00 -7.00
CA ARG A 156 -19.67 -27.35 -5.78
C ARG A 156 -18.16 -27.07 -5.82
N TYR A 157 -17.38 -27.99 -6.38
CA TYR A 157 -15.92 -27.92 -6.43
C TYR A 157 -15.45 -27.67 -7.88
N SER A 158 -15.58 -26.42 -8.30
CA SER A 158 -15.47 -25.95 -9.69
C SER A 158 -14.05 -25.57 -10.11
N TRP A 159 -13.28 -24.94 -9.21
CA TRP A 159 -11.96 -24.38 -9.51
C TRP A 159 -10.86 -24.98 -8.63
N TYR A 160 -9.67 -25.16 -9.21
CA TYR A 160 -8.51 -25.74 -8.54
C TYR A 160 -7.25 -24.92 -8.78
N THR A 161 -6.46 -24.76 -7.72
CA THR A 161 -5.19 -24.03 -7.76
C THR A 161 -4.19 -24.66 -6.81
N ARG A 162 -2.90 -24.35 -7.01
CA ARG A 162 -1.81 -24.80 -6.14
C ARG A 162 -0.77 -23.70 -5.96
N ILE A 163 0.02 -23.84 -4.92
CA ILE A 163 1.20 -23.02 -4.60
C ILE A 163 2.27 -23.94 -4.03
N GLY A 164 3.57 -23.65 -4.18
CA GLY A 164 4.65 -24.32 -3.47
C GLY A 164 6.05 -23.95 -3.95
N GLY A 165 7.09 -24.56 -3.37
CA GLY A 165 8.44 -24.02 -3.43
C GLY A 165 9.57 -25.03 -3.62
N GLY A 166 9.46 -26.04 -4.49
CA GLY A 166 10.64 -26.83 -4.89
C GLY A 166 11.51 -26.15 -5.97
N THR A 167 12.29 -26.92 -6.74
CA THR A 167 13.26 -26.44 -7.77
C THR A 167 12.60 -25.91 -9.07
N GLN A 168 12.29 -24.63 -9.08
CA GLN A 168 11.48 -23.97 -10.10
C GLN A 168 12.00 -24.18 -11.52
N SER A 169 11.12 -24.58 -12.47
CA SER A 169 11.51 -24.94 -13.84
C SER A 169 10.50 -24.41 -14.88
N GLN A 170 10.97 -23.92 -16.02
CA GLN A 170 10.13 -23.51 -17.15
C GLN A 170 10.41 -24.41 -18.36
N VAL A 171 9.38 -24.81 -19.11
CA VAL A 171 9.57 -25.55 -20.37
C VAL A 171 10.29 -24.66 -21.40
N SER A 172 11.17 -25.24 -22.21
CA SER A 172 11.87 -24.54 -23.30
C SER A 172 10.90 -24.00 -24.36
N ASP A 173 11.31 -22.96 -25.10
CA ASP A 173 10.46 -22.34 -26.14
C ASP A 173 10.14 -23.30 -27.31
N ASP A 174 11.01 -24.29 -27.57
CA ASP A 174 10.77 -25.37 -28.53
C ASP A 174 9.95 -26.55 -27.96
N GLN A 175 9.56 -26.46 -26.68
CA GLN A 175 8.80 -27.45 -25.91
C GLN A 175 9.47 -28.84 -25.80
N THR A 176 10.79 -28.95 -26.00
CA THR A 176 11.50 -30.23 -25.94
C THR A 176 12.02 -30.61 -24.55
N GLU A 177 12.33 -29.63 -23.69
CA GLU A 177 12.92 -29.89 -22.36
C GLU A 177 12.39 -28.95 -21.25
N GLN A 178 12.79 -29.22 -20.01
CA GLN A 178 12.49 -28.39 -18.84
C GLN A 178 13.78 -27.73 -18.35
N ILE A 179 13.80 -26.40 -18.39
CA ILE A 179 14.93 -25.56 -17.95
C ILE A 179 14.75 -25.26 -16.46
N THR A 180 15.68 -25.77 -15.63
CA THR A 180 15.71 -25.43 -14.21
C THR A 180 16.20 -23.99 -14.01
N LEU A 181 15.38 -23.18 -13.34
CA LEU A 181 15.64 -21.77 -13.03
C LEU A 181 16.23 -21.59 -11.63
N SER A 182 15.79 -22.39 -10.65
CA SER A 182 16.24 -22.27 -9.25
C SER A 182 16.14 -23.59 -8.50
N GLY A 183 16.94 -23.75 -7.44
CA GLY A 183 16.87 -24.87 -6.50
C GLY A 183 15.59 -24.86 -5.66
N ALA A 184 15.31 -25.96 -4.94
CA ALA A 184 14.21 -26.00 -3.99
C ALA A 184 14.38 -25.01 -2.83
N TYR A 185 13.24 -24.51 -2.35
CA TYR A 185 13.07 -23.64 -1.19
C TYR A 185 13.75 -22.27 -1.29
N ASN A 186 13.89 -21.73 -2.51
CA ASN A 186 14.36 -20.35 -2.74
C ASN A 186 13.20 -19.34 -2.88
N TRP A 187 12.10 -19.74 -3.52
CA TRP A 187 10.88 -18.94 -3.71
C TRP A 187 9.69 -19.84 -4.08
N VAL A 188 8.47 -19.29 -4.02
CA VAL A 188 7.23 -20.02 -4.32
C VAL A 188 6.67 -19.67 -5.69
N SER A 189 6.13 -20.68 -6.37
CA SER A 189 5.34 -20.55 -7.60
C SER A 189 3.95 -21.13 -7.38
N GLY A 190 2.99 -20.65 -8.14
CA GLY A 190 1.59 -21.05 -8.01
C GLY A 190 0.84 -20.84 -9.30
N GLY A 191 -0.31 -21.49 -9.41
CA GLY A 191 -1.12 -21.43 -10.62
C GLY A 191 -2.28 -22.40 -10.58
N THR A 192 -3.07 -22.31 -11.64
CA THR A 192 -4.34 -23.01 -11.81
C THR A 192 -4.18 -24.43 -12.32
N ILE A 193 -5.10 -25.32 -11.93
CA ILE A 193 -5.26 -26.65 -12.49
C ILE A 193 -6.66 -26.72 -13.11
N ASN A 194 -6.77 -27.17 -14.37
CA ASN A 194 -8.06 -27.33 -15.02
C ASN A 194 -8.85 -28.47 -14.33
N ALA A 195 -10.07 -28.17 -13.85
CA ALA A 195 -10.91 -29.11 -13.12
C ALA A 195 -11.18 -30.42 -13.90
N ASN A 196 -11.23 -30.37 -15.24
CA ASN A 196 -11.43 -31.55 -16.07
C ASN A 196 -10.24 -32.53 -16.10
N THR A 197 -9.07 -32.15 -15.56
CA THR A 197 -7.93 -33.08 -15.39
C THR A 197 -7.86 -33.67 -13.98
N ILE A 198 -8.74 -33.26 -13.07
CA ILE A 198 -8.80 -33.77 -11.70
C ILE A 198 -9.44 -35.17 -11.70
N THR A 199 -8.80 -36.12 -11.03
CA THR A 199 -9.35 -37.47 -10.83
C THR A 199 -9.30 -37.88 -9.35
N LEU A 200 -10.47 -38.25 -8.83
CA LEU A 200 -10.72 -38.50 -7.41
C LEU A 200 -10.61 -39.99 -7.07
N ASN A 201 -9.45 -40.57 -7.38
CA ASN A 201 -9.18 -41.99 -7.17
C ASN A 201 -9.24 -42.37 -5.69
N SER A 202 -9.47 -43.65 -5.38
CA SER A 202 -9.60 -44.14 -4.00
C SER A 202 -8.37 -43.92 -3.13
N GLY A 203 -7.17 -43.99 -3.71
CA GLY A 203 -5.91 -43.71 -3.03
C GLY A 203 -5.66 -42.21 -2.85
N THR A 204 -5.56 -41.48 -3.96
CA THR A 204 -5.00 -40.12 -4.04
C THR A 204 -5.82 -39.22 -4.97
N LEU A 205 -5.84 -37.91 -4.66
CA LEU A 205 -6.32 -36.88 -5.59
C LEU A 205 -5.24 -36.67 -6.64
N ARG A 206 -5.60 -36.62 -7.93
CA ARG A 206 -4.63 -36.37 -8.99
C ARG A 206 -5.08 -35.28 -9.94
N GLY A 207 -4.13 -34.53 -10.49
CA GLY A 207 -4.34 -33.53 -11.54
C GLY A 207 -3.19 -33.57 -12.54
N THR A 208 -3.49 -33.33 -13.82
CA THR A 208 -2.49 -33.39 -14.91
C THR A 208 -2.26 -32.00 -15.50
N SER A 209 -1.01 -31.56 -15.57
CA SER A 209 -0.61 -30.28 -16.16
C SER A 209 -0.22 -30.46 -17.63
N TYR A 210 -1.01 -29.93 -18.56
CA TYR A 210 -0.75 -29.98 -20.00
C TYR A 210 -0.12 -28.67 -20.52
N GLY A 211 0.48 -28.76 -21.73
CA GLY A 211 1.02 -27.61 -22.48
C GLY A 211 -0.06 -26.87 -23.30
N PRO A 212 0.23 -25.65 -23.78
CA PRO A 212 -0.78 -24.71 -24.28
C PRO A 212 -1.62 -25.21 -25.47
N ASP A 213 -1.10 -26.12 -26.30
CA ASP A 213 -1.85 -26.69 -27.44
C ASP A 213 -2.96 -27.69 -27.04
N ASN A 214 -3.08 -28.03 -25.76
CA ASN A 214 -4.10 -28.93 -25.24
C ASN A 214 -5.31 -28.15 -24.70
N ALA A 215 -6.51 -28.50 -25.16
CA ALA A 215 -7.78 -27.89 -24.72
C ALA A 215 -8.09 -28.06 -23.21
N LEU A 216 -7.36 -28.93 -22.50
CA LEU A 216 -7.44 -29.11 -21.04
C LEU A 216 -6.42 -28.26 -20.26
N THR A 217 -5.68 -27.36 -20.91
CA THR A 217 -4.74 -26.46 -20.26
C THR A 217 -5.46 -25.24 -19.68
N SER A 218 -5.14 -24.90 -18.43
CA SER A 218 -5.65 -23.70 -17.75
C SER A 218 -4.79 -22.45 -18.07
N PRO A 219 -5.35 -21.22 -17.95
CA PRO A 219 -4.64 -19.98 -18.33
C PRO A 219 -3.28 -19.81 -17.66
N LEU A 220 -3.17 -20.18 -16.39
CA LEU A 220 -1.92 -20.22 -15.63
C LEU A 220 -1.62 -21.66 -15.18
N SER A 221 -1.57 -22.60 -16.13
CA SER A 221 -1.27 -24.02 -15.89
C SER A 221 0.14 -24.20 -15.31
N ILE A 222 0.24 -24.99 -14.23
CA ILE A 222 1.49 -25.29 -13.52
C ILE A 222 1.56 -26.77 -13.11
N GLY A 223 2.74 -27.38 -13.26
CA GLY A 223 3.03 -28.72 -12.74
C GLY A 223 3.55 -28.74 -11.30
N THR A 224 4.02 -29.92 -10.86
CA THR A 224 4.75 -30.12 -9.60
C THR A 224 5.97 -31.00 -9.83
N MET A 225 7.03 -30.86 -9.02
CA MET A 225 8.12 -31.85 -8.98
C MET A 225 8.75 -31.95 -7.55
N GLY A 226 9.83 -32.73 -7.40
CA GLY A 226 10.42 -33.11 -6.10
C GLY A 226 10.98 -31.99 -5.22
N GLY A 227 10.13 -31.45 -4.34
CA GLY A 227 10.37 -30.27 -3.51
C GLY A 227 9.06 -29.51 -3.27
N ASP A 228 8.06 -29.70 -4.15
CA ASP A 228 6.67 -29.34 -3.90
C ASP A 228 5.97 -30.26 -2.88
N SER A 229 6.64 -31.28 -2.33
CA SER A 229 6.07 -32.18 -1.32
C SER A 229 5.51 -31.41 -0.13
N GLY A 230 4.31 -31.80 0.33
CA GLY A 230 3.54 -31.14 1.38
C GLY A 230 2.79 -29.89 0.94
N SER A 231 3.00 -29.39 -0.28
CA SER A 231 2.32 -28.21 -0.79
C SER A 231 0.82 -28.46 -1.05
N PRO A 232 -0.07 -27.47 -0.82
CA PRO A 232 -1.51 -27.68 -0.90
C PRO A 232 -2.00 -27.77 -2.35
N ILE A 233 -3.08 -28.54 -2.54
CA ILE A 233 -4.07 -28.23 -3.58
C ILE A 233 -5.27 -27.55 -2.93
N MET A 234 -5.62 -26.39 -3.46
CA MET A 234 -6.78 -25.60 -3.06
C MET A 234 -7.90 -25.78 -4.06
N VAL A 235 -9.13 -25.80 -3.53
CA VAL A 235 -10.38 -25.95 -4.27
C VAL A 235 -11.35 -24.85 -3.84
N TYR A 236 -12.06 -24.26 -4.80
CA TYR A 236 -13.11 -23.30 -4.51
C TYR A 236 -14.41 -24.04 -4.19
N ASP A 237 -15.07 -23.67 -3.09
CA ASP A 237 -16.35 -24.21 -2.68
C ASP A 237 -17.46 -23.23 -3.08
N GLU A 238 -18.15 -23.49 -4.18
CA GLU A 238 -19.23 -22.64 -4.72
C GLU A 238 -20.43 -22.53 -3.77
N GLN A 239 -20.58 -23.44 -2.81
CA GLN A 239 -21.66 -23.36 -1.82
C GLN A 239 -21.32 -22.36 -0.71
N ASP A 240 -20.09 -22.43 -0.20
CA ASP A 240 -19.63 -21.61 0.93
C ASP A 240 -18.92 -20.32 0.47
N GLN A 241 -18.67 -20.17 -0.84
CA GLN A 241 -17.98 -19.07 -1.51
C GLN A 241 -16.57 -18.78 -0.97
N VAL A 242 -15.87 -19.83 -0.54
CA VAL A 242 -14.51 -19.76 0.03
C VAL A 242 -13.56 -20.79 -0.56
N TRP A 243 -12.26 -20.50 -0.50
CA TRP A 243 -11.21 -21.46 -0.84
C TRP A 243 -10.89 -22.39 0.34
N LYS A 244 -10.73 -23.67 0.05
CA LYS A 244 -10.38 -24.72 1.02
C LYS A 244 -9.22 -25.57 0.50
N ILE A 245 -8.46 -26.24 1.36
CA ILE A 245 -7.50 -27.27 0.92
C ILE A 245 -8.17 -28.64 0.83
N ALA A 246 -7.93 -29.37 -0.26
CA ALA A 246 -8.43 -30.74 -0.47
C ALA A 246 -7.35 -31.82 -0.25
N GLY A 247 -6.08 -31.44 -0.15
CA GLY A 247 -4.97 -32.35 0.08
C GLY A 247 -3.60 -31.69 0.03
N VAL A 248 -2.57 -32.47 0.36
CA VAL A 248 -1.16 -32.08 0.37
C VAL A 248 -0.35 -32.96 -0.60
N LEU A 249 0.54 -32.36 -1.39
CA LEU A 249 1.25 -33.08 -2.45
C LEU A 249 2.16 -34.13 -1.82
N HIS A 250 2.06 -35.38 -2.25
CA HIS A 250 2.89 -36.47 -1.71
C HIS A 250 3.69 -37.20 -2.79
N GLY A 251 3.40 -36.95 -4.08
CA GLY A 251 4.21 -37.44 -5.19
C GLY A 251 3.73 -36.94 -6.54
N ALA A 252 4.41 -37.37 -7.60
CA ALA A 252 4.03 -37.12 -8.98
C ALA A 252 4.43 -38.31 -9.87
N LEU A 253 3.70 -38.50 -10.99
CA LEU A 253 4.11 -39.36 -12.09
C LEU A 253 4.66 -38.45 -13.19
N VAL A 254 5.98 -38.50 -13.37
CA VAL A 254 6.70 -37.77 -14.43
C VAL A 254 6.83 -38.70 -15.64
N ASN A 255 6.66 -38.17 -16.84
CA ASN A 255 6.87 -38.86 -18.12
C ASN A 255 8.13 -38.29 -18.81
N ASP A 256 8.54 -38.85 -19.94
CA ASP A 256 9.70 -38.35 -20.71
C ASP A 256 9.37 -37.11 -21.58
N GLN A 257 8.24 -36.42 -21.35
CA GLN A 257 7.81 -35.25 -22.10
C GLN A 257 8.00 -33.96 -21.27
N ALA A 258 8.13 -32.81 -21.95
CA ALA A 258 8.25 -31.52 -21.26
C ALA A 258 6.98 -31.13 -20.45
N TYR A 259 5.80 -31.61 -20.87
CA TYR A 259 4.51 -31.45 -20.19
C TYR A 259 3.84 -32.81 -19.89
N GLY A 260 2.78 -32.82 -19.10
CA GLY A 260 1.96 -34.00 -18.83
C GLY A 260 2.25 -34.70 -17.50
N THR A 261 3.00 -34.06 -16.60
CA THR A 261 3.18 -34.53 -15.22
C THR A 261 1.83 -34.69 -14.51
N VAL A 262 1.61 -35.86 -13.91
CA VAL A 262 0.44 -36.13 -13.08
C VAL A 262 0.83 -35.92 -11.62
N SER A 263 0.38 -34.82 -11.05
CA SER A 263 0.60 -34.47 -9.65
C SER A 263 -0.36 -35.27 -8.75
N MET A 264 0.09 -35.72 -7.58
CA MET A 264 -0.68 -36.56 -6.67
C MET A 264 -0.68 -35.98 -5.25
N TRP A 265 -1.86 -35.70 -4.72
CA TRP A 265 -2.09 -35.19 -3.37
C TRP A 265 -2.72 -36.28 -2.49
N GLU A 266 -2.18 -36.42 -1.27
CA GLU A 266 -2.83 -37.16 -0.20
C GLU A 266 -4.01 -36.32 0.28
N TYR A 267 -5.18 -36.95 0.40
CA TYR A 267 -6.38 -36.27 0.85
C TYR A 267 -6.25 -35.87 2.33
N ILE A 268 -6.94 -34.80 2.74
CA ILE A 268 -7.10 -34.50 4.17
C ILE A 268 -7.86 -35.67 4.83
N PRO A 269 -7.27 -36.42 5.78
CA PRO A 269 -7.90 -37.63 6.30
C PRO A 269 -9.10 -37.30 7.20
N ASP A 270 -10.21 -38.03 7.03
CA ASP A 270 -11.48 -37.72 7.70
C ASP A 270 -11.36 -37.62 9.23
N GLY A 271 -11.80 -36.49 9.80
CA GLY A 271 -11.74 -36.20 11.24
C GLY A 271 -10.34 -36.08 11.86
N TYR A 272 -9.25 -36.21 11.11
CA TYR A 272 -7.90 -36.35 11.66
C TYR A 272 -7.42 -35.07 12.36
N ILE A 273 -7.71 -33.91 11.77
CA ILE A 273 -7.32 -32.60 12.31
C ILE A 273 -8.05 -32.32 13.62
N GLN A 274 -9.37 -32.49 13.61
CA GLN A 274 -10.26 -32.23 14.74
C GLN A 274 -9.96 -33.17 15.91
N ASN A 275 -9.65 -34.45 15.65
CA ASN A 275 -9.25 -35.40 16.68
C ASN A 275 -7.91 -35.04 17.34
N ILE A 276 -6.91 -34.58 16.56
CA ILE A 276 -5.61 -34.17 17.12
C ILE A 276 -5.73 -32.86 17.91
N VAL A 277 -6.49 -31.89 17.41
CA VAL A 277 -6.78 -30.66 18.15
C VAL A 277 -7.52 -31.00 19.45
N ALA A 278 -8.58 -31.81 19.39
CA ALA A 278 -9.36 -32.19 20.58
C ALA A 278 -8.56 -32.96 21.64
N THR A 279 -7.66 -33.87 21.24
CA THR A 279 -6.75 -34.55 22.19
C THR A 279 -5.68 -33.63 22.78
N ASN A 280 -5.52 -32.43 22.23
CA ASN A 280 -4.65 -31.37 22.74
C ASN A 280 -5.39 -30.23 23.46
N THR A 281 -6.71 -30.35 23.65
CA THR A 281 -7.54 -29.37 24.37
C THR A 281 -8.05 -29.97 25.69
N SER A 282 -7.90 -29.23 26.79
CA SER A 282 -8.56 -29.55 28.07
C SER A 282 -10.06 -29.26 27.99
N PRO A 283 -10.90 -29.91 28.81
CA PRO A 283 -12.32 -29.56 28.89
C PRO A 283 -12.53 -28.07 29.21
N ASP A 284 -13.56 -27.48 28.59
CA ASP A 284 -13.95 -26.08 28.84
C ASP A 284 -14.09 -25.78 30.35
N VAL A 285 -13.55 -24.65 30.78
CA VAL A 285 -13.86 -24.05 32.08
C VAL A 285 -15.20 -23.35 31.95
N VAL A 286 -16.22 -23.88 32.61
CA VAL A 286 -17.60 -23.39 32.58
C VAL A 286 -17.98 -22.90 33.98
N ASP A 287 -17.43 -21.77 34.37
CA ASP A 287 -17.76 -21.07 35.61
C ASP A 287 -19.23 -20.60 35.64
N THR A 288 -19.73 -20.35 36.85
CA THR A 288 -21.12 -19.96 37.09
C THR A 288 -21.21 -18.59 37.76
N ALA A 289 -22.11 -17.74 37.25
CA ALA A 289 -22.37 -16.42 37.84
C ALA A 289 -22.74 -16.52 39.32
N GLY A 290 -22.14 -15.67 40.16
CA GLY A 290 -22.40 -15.63 41.61
C GLY A 290 -21.60 -16.63 42.45
N ASN A 291 -20.88 -17.60 41.85
CA ASN A 291 -20.01 -18.54 42.57
C ASN A 291 -18.63 -17.95 42.94
N GLY A 292 -18.44 -16.64 42.80
CA GLY A 292 -17.20 -15.94 43.17
C GLY A 292 -16.04 -16.15 42.19
N THR A 293 -14.84 -15.82 42.65
CA THR A 293 -13.59 -15.84 41.87
C THR A 293 -13.20 -17.23 41.40
N ILE A 294 -12.62 -17.31 40.20
CA ILE A 294 -11.94 -18.51 39.69
C ILE A 294 -10.48 -18.46 40.17
N GLU A 295 -10.07 -19.41 41.00
CA GLU A 295 -8.70 -19.55 41.47
C GLU A 295 -7.91 -20.47 40.53
N TRP A 296 -6.80 -20.00 39.98
CA TRP A 296 -5.90 -20.78 39.13
C TRP A 296 -4.54 -20.96 39.81
N ASP A 297 -4.19 -22.21 40.10
CA ASP A 297 -2.86 -22.60 40.56
C ASP A 297 -2.26 -23.76 39.74
N GLN A 298 -1.02 -24.13 40.07
CA GLN A 298 -0.26 -25.22 39.46
C GLN A 298 -0.92 -26.61 39.57
N SER A 299 -1.92 -26.79 40.44
CA SER A 299 -2.64 -28.06 40.62
C SER A 299 -3.96 -28.14 39.83
N ALA A 300 -4.73 -27.06 39.78
CA ALA A 300 -6.02 -27.01 39.07
C ALA A 300 -6.58 -25.57 38.95
N ILE A 301 -7.65 -25.44 38.19
CA ILE A 301 -8.53 -24.26 38.15
C ILE A 301 -9.77 -24.57 39.00
N LYS A 302 -10.21 -23.65 39.85
CA LYS A 302 -11.22 -23.92 40.90
C LYS A 302 -12.23 -22.77 41.00
N GLN A 303 -13.50 -23.08 41.19
CA GLN A 303 -14.54 -22.10 41.56
C GLN A 303 -15.59 -22.78 42.43
N TYR A 304 -15.81 -22.29 43.66
CA TYR A 304 -16.84 -22.77 44.61
C TYR A 304 -17.02 -24.30 44.67
N GLY A 305 -15.90 -25.03 44.82
CA GLY A 305 -15.89 -26.51 44.92
C GLY A 305 -15.93 -27.26 43.60
N THR A 306 -16.20 -26.60 42.47
CA THR A 306 -15.94 -27.13 41.13
C THR A 306 -14.45 -27.03 40.83
N ILE A 307 -13.89 -28.06 40.18
CA ILE A 307 -12.46 -28.17 39.86
C ILE A 307 -12.33 -28.62 38.40
N TRP A 308 -11.54 -27.88 37.61
CA TRP A 308 -11.14 -28.22 36.26
C TRP A 308 -9.64 -28.53 36.22
N SER A 309 -9.29 -29.65 35.59
CA SER A 309 -7.90 -30.00 35.30
C SER A 309 -7.39 -29.23 34.08
N TRP A 310 -6.17 -28.72 34.17
CA TRP A 310 -5.42 -28.15 33.05
C TRP A 310 -4.04 -28.81 32.98
N ALA A 311 -3.30 -28.62 31.89
CA ALA A 311 -1.96 -29.18 31.72
C ALA A 311 -1.00 -28.14 31.12
N GLY A 312 -0.12 -27.61 31.96
CA GLY A 312 0.99 -26.73 31.59
C GLY A 312 2.35 -27.36 31.86
N LEU A 313 3.40 -26.52 31.84
CA LEU A 313 4.74 -26.90 32.25
C LEU A 313 4.86 -26.93 33.79
N ASP A 314 5.79 -27.76 34.28
CA ASP A 314 6.06 -27.89 35.72
C ASP A 314 6.51 -26.56 36.37
N SER A 315 6.30 -26.48 37.69
CA SER A 315 6.72 -25.40 38.57
C SER A 315 8.19 -24.94 38.43
N THR A 316 9.10 -25.80 37.97
CA THR A 316 10.49 -25.42 37.62
C THR A 316 10.58 -24.40 36.47
N TYR A 317 9.57 -24.34 35.59
CA TYR A 317 9.43 -23.37 34.50
C TYR A 317 8.65 -22.10 34.89
N ALA A 318 8.29 -21.91 36.16
CA ALA A 318 7.47 -20.78 36.64
C ALA A 318 8.09 -19.38 36.41
N SER A 319 9.38 -19.30 36.09
CA SER A 319 10.06 -18.04 35.74
C SER A 319 10.97 -18.17 34.51
N ALA A 320 10.67 -19.14 33.64
CA ALA A 320 11.38 -19.37 32.40
C ALA A 320 10.42 -19.31 31.20
N ALA A 321 10.89 -18.79 30.07
CA ALA A 321 10.10 -18.77 28.84
C ALA A 321 9.79 -20.21 28.35
N PRO A 322 8.61 -20.48 27.76
CA PRO A 322 8.23 -21.80 27.24
C PRO A 322 9.27 -22.42 26.30
N SER A 323 9.99 -21.58 25.54
CA SER A 323 11.06 -21.98 24.62
C SER A 323 12.23 -22.73 25.26
N THR A 324 12.34 -22.74 26.60
CA THR A 324 13.38 -23.45 27.36
C THR A 324 13.06 -24.92 27.62
N ALA A 325 11.79 -25.34 27.51
CA ALA A 325 11.35 -26.72 27.73
C ALA A 325 11.63 -27.63 26.52
N THR A 326 11.58 -28.96 26.73
CA THR A 326 11.73 -29.91 25.61
C THR A 326 10.48 -29.92 24.73
N ASN A 327 10.62 -30.48 23.52
CA ASN A 327 9.48 -30.64 22.61
C ASN A 327 8.39 -31.56 23.20
N GLU A 328 8.80 -32.60 23.93
CA GLU A 328 7.93 -33.56 24.60
C GLU A 328 7.17 -32.91 25.76
N GLU A 329 7.83 -32.05 26.55
CA GLU A 329 7.18 -31.28 27.61
C GLU A 329 6.18 -30.25 27.05
N LEU A 330 6.55 -29.55 25.97
CA LEU A 330 5.67 -28.61 25.29
C LEU A 330 4.45 -29.32 24.68
N ASP A 331 4.61 -30.48 24.04
CA ASP A 331 3.49 -31.22 23.45
C ASP A 331 2.57 -31.88 24.51
N ALA A 332 3.10 -32.17 25.71
CA ALA A 332 2.27 -32.61 26.82
C ALA A 332 1.28 -31.52 27.30
N THR A 333 1.58 -30.23 27.09
CA THR A 333 0.69 -29.12 27.46
C THR A 333 -0.56 -29.05 26.59
N LYS A 334 -1.63 -28.45 27.12
CA LYS A 334 -2.97 -28.46 26.50
C LYS A 334 -3.55 -27.05 26.38
N ASP A 335 -4.28 -26.85 25.30
CA ASP A 335 -5.11 -25.66 25.10
C ASP A 335 -6.26 -25.66 26.13
N ILE A 336 -6.76 -24.49 26.51
CA ILE A 336 -7.90 -24.36 27.42
C ILE A 336 -8.82 -23.22 26.97
N ARG A 337 -10.12 -23.42 27.18
CA ARG A 337 -11.17 -22.44 26.86
C ARG A 337 -11.95 -22.07 28.10
N PHE A 338 -12.11 -20.77 28.35
CA PHE A 338 -13.04 -20.22 29.32
C PHE A 338 -14.34 -19.86 28.61
N ASN A 339 -15.41 -20.60 28.93
CA ASN A 339 -16.70 -20.61 28.23
C ASN A 339 -17.88 -20.61 29.23
N GLY A 340 -17.66 -20.04 30.41
CA GLY A 340 -18.65 -19.92 31.48
C GLY A 340 -19.35 -18.57 31.48
N ALA A 341 -19.74 -18.11 32.67
CA ALA A 341 -20.50 -16.88 32.87
C ALA A 341 -19.66 -15.59 32.77
N GLY A 342 -18.33 -15.70 32.89
CA GLY A 342 -17.44 -14.54 32.92
C GLY A 342 -17.14 -14.05 34.33
N GLY A 343 -16.11 -13.21 34.48
CA GLY A 343 -15.72 -12.61 35.76
C GLY A 343 -14.23 -12.68 36.06
N LEU A 344 -13.87 -12.76 37.35
CA LEU A 344 -12.48 -12.69 37.81
C LEU A 344 -11.80 -14.06 37.86
N ILE A 345 -10.67 -14.17 37.17
CA ILE A 345 -9.69 -15.25 37.28
C ILE A 345 -8.48 -14.70 38.05
N THR A 346 -8.12 -15.35 39.14
CA THR A 346 -6.99 -14.97 40.00
C THR A 346 -5.89 -16.02 39.93
N LEU A 347 -4.69 -15.59 39.52
CA LEU A 347 -3.50 -16.43 39.46
C LEU A 347 -2.85 -16.51 40.85
N ASN A 348 -3.00 -17.66 41.50
CA ASN A 348 -2.41 -17.96 42.82
C ASN A 348 -0.95 -18.44 42.72
N ALA A 349 -0.42 -18.57 41.50
CA ALA A 349 0.98 -18.88 41.18
C ALA A 349 1.30 -18.38 39.75
N PRO A 350 2.58 -18.25 39.35
CA PRO A 350 2.93 -18.13 37.93
C PRO A 350 2.39 -19.31 37.12
N ILE A 351 1.77 -19.02 35.98
CA ILE A 351 1.16 -20.01 35.08
C ILE A 351 1.96 -20.07 33.79
N ASN A 352 2.55 -21.23 33.52
CA ASN A 352 3.24 -21.51 32.26
C ASN A 352 2.49 -22.60 31.51
N MET A 353 1.74 -22.21 30.48
CA MET A 353 0.97 -23.13 29.63
C MET A 353 1.81 -23.80 28.54
N GLY A 354 3.13 -23.55 28.46
CA GLY A 354 3.99 -24.14 27.44
C GLY A 354 3.56 -23.74 26.02
N ALA A 355 3.04 -24.71 25.26
CA ALA A 355 2.48 -24.49 23.92
C ALA A 355 0.94 -24.44 23.90
N GLY A 356 0.28 -24.60 25.05
CA GLY A 356 -1.17 -24.51 25.20
C GLY A 356 -1.71 -23.11 24.93
N LYS A 357 -2.69 -23.00 24.03
CA LYS A 357 -3.47 -21.77 23.77
C LYS A 357 -4.50 -21.53 24.87
N LEU A 358 -4.71 -20.28 25.26
CA LEU A 358 -5.78 -19.83 26.15
C LEU A 358 -6.87 -19.10 25.33
N GLN A 359 -8.12 -19.57 25.39
CA GLN A 359 -9.24 -18.97 24.67
C GLN A 359 -10.33 -18.44 25.61
N PHE A 360 -10.88 -17.27 25.29
CA PHE A 360 -11.96 -16.63 26.03
C PHE A 360 -13.19 -16.42 25.17
N SER A 361 -14.30 -17.06 25.57
CA SER A 361 -15.62 -16.98 24.91
C SER A 361 -16.64 -16.17 25.70
N ASN A 362 -16.22 -15.54 26.79
CA ASN A 362 -16.99 -14.56 27.54
C ASN A 362 -16.06 -13.45 28.07
N ASP A 363 -16.61 -12.45 28.74
CA ASP A 363 -15.83 -11.34 29.29
C ASP A 363 -15.18 -11.75 30.64
N TYR A 364 -13.87 -11.54 30.77
CA TYR A 364 -13.10 -11.90 31.98
C TYR A 364 -12.11 -10.82 32.40
N THR A 365 -11.73 -10.85 33.68
CA THR A 365 -10.54 -10.20 34.21
C THR A 365 -9.55 -11.28 34.66
N VAL A 366 -8.29 -11.18 34.24
CA VAL A 366 -7.19 -12.06 34.69
C VAL A 366 -6.22 -11.22 35.52
N ALA A 367 -6.10 -11.53 36.80
CA ALA A 367 -5.27 -10.77 37.75
C ALA A 367 -4.38 -11.68 38.60
N SER A 368 -3.32 -11.13 39.17
CA SER A 368 -2.51 -11.82 40.19
C SER A 368 -3.22 -11.80 41.55
N ALA A 369 -2.96 -12.82 42.38
CA ALA A 369 -3.37 -12.80 43.79
C ALA A 369 -2.51 -11.84 44.62
N ASP A 370 -3.07 -11.32 45.71
CA ASP A 370 -2.36 -10.45 46.66
C ASP A 370 -1.07 -11.10 47.18
N GLY A 371 0.06 -10.42 46.99
CA GLY A 371 1.38 -10.90 47.41
C GLY A 371 1.98 -12.01 46.54
N VAL A 372 1.30 -12.41 45.45
CA VAL A 372 1.83 -13.32 44.43
C VAL A 372 2.32 -12.50 43.24
N ASN A 373 3.43 -12.93 42.63
CA ASN A 373 3.87 -12.42 41.33
C ASN A 373 3.31 -13.35 40.23
N GLY A 374 2.01 -13.25 39.95
CA GLY A 374 1.32 -14.04 38.95
C GLY A 374 1.67 -13.54 37.56
N THR A 375 2.55 -14.28 36.87
CA THR A 375 2.84 -14.11 35.44
C THR A 375 2.12 -15.18 34.62
N TRP A 376 1.88 -14.89 33.34
CA TRP A 376 1.36 -15.88 32.39
C TRP A 376 2.20 -15.91 31.11
N VAL A 377 2.52 -17.13 30.65
CA VAL A 377 3.11 -17.42 29.33
C VAL A 377 2.50 -18.71 28.76
N GLY A 378 2.43 -18.84 27.44
CA GLY A 378 1.79 -19.98 26.79
C GLY A 378 1.82 -19.92 25.27
N GLY A 379 1.07 -20.79 24.60
CA GLY A 379 0.98 -20.85 23.13
C GLY A 379 0.38 -19.59 22.51
N GLY A 380 -0.51 -18.89 23.23
CA GLY A 380 -1.12 -17.63 22.81
C GLY A 380 -2.47 -17.40 23.48
N VAL A 381 -3.04 -16.23 23.26
CA VAL A 381 -4.37 -15.84 23.74
C VAL A 381 -5.29 -15.58 22.56
N GLU A 382 -6.45 -16.23 22.57
CA GLU A 382 -7.55 -16.01 21.63
C GLU A 382 -8.74 -15.39 22.39
N VAL A 383 -9.28 -14.29 21.87
CA VAL A 383 -10.49 -13.66 22.41
C VAL A 383 -11.55 -13.67 21.32
N ASP A 384 -12.68 -14.33 21.59
CA ASP A 384 -13.76 -14.50 20.62
C ASP A 384 -14.39 -13.14 20.25
N THR A 385 -15.02 -13.08 19.07
CA THR A 385 -15.66 -11.87 18.54
C THR A 385 -16.62 -11.24 19.55
N GLY A 386 -16.46 -9.93 19.80
CA GLY A 386 -17.31 -9.18 20.72
C GLY A 386 -17.05 -9.44 22.21
N LYS A 387 -15.99 -10.17 22.56
CA LYS A 387 -15.56 -10.40 23.96
C LYS A 387 -14.37 -9.54 24.35
N ASN A 388 -14.26 -9.27 25.64
CA ASN A 388 -13.29 -8.35 26.23
C ASN A 388 -12.60 -9.01 27.43
N VAL A 389 -11.28 -9.03 27.42
CA VAL A 389 -10.47 -9.59 28.52
C VAL A 389 -9.59 -8.50 29.11
N LEU A 390 -9.85 -8.14 30.37
CA LEU A 390 -8.98 -7.26 31.14
C LEU A 390 -7.81 -8.07 31.69
N TRP A 391 -6.59 -7.76 31.26
CA TRP A 391 -5.41 -8.58 31.46
C TRP A 391 -4.39 -7.87 32.34
N GLN A 392 -4.35 -8.24 33.61
CA GLN A 392 -3.60 -7.57 34.68
C GLN A 392 -2.43 -8.44 35.18
N VAL A 393 -1.84 -9.25 34.30
CA VAL A 393 -0.68 -10.12 34.60
C VAL A 393 0.43 -9.93 33.57
N ASN A 394 1.68 -9.83 34.04
CA ASN A 394 2.85 -9.65 33.18
C ASN A 394 3.30 -10.96 32.54
N GLY A 395 4.06 -10.87 31.44
CA GLY A 395 4.74 -11.99 30.80
C GLY A 395 6.14 -12.24 31.38
N LEU A 396 6.98 -12.93 30.61
CA LEU A 396 8.38 -13.20 30.95
C LEU A 396 9.32 -12.77 29.82
N ALA A 397 10.56 -12.41 30.18
CA ALA A 397 11.61 -12.10 29.22
C ALA A 397 11.87 -13.29 28.26
N ASN A 398 12.07 -12.99 26.98
CA ASN A 398 12.24 -13.98 25.90
C ASN A 398 11.00 -14.83 25.60
N ASP A 399 9.82 -14.43 26.06
CA ASP A 399 8.54 -14.90 25.54
C ASP A 399 7.77 -13.77 24.83
N ALA A 400 7.09 -14.12 23.74
CA ALA A 400 6.17 -13.25 23.03
C ALA A 400 4.73 -13.68 23.31
N LEU A 401 3.90 -12.79 23.85
CA LEU A 401 2.46 -12.99 23.89
C LEU A 401 1.93 -12.95 22.45
N HIS A 402 1.26 -14.01 21.99
CA HIS A 402 0.62 -14.03 20.67
C HIS A 402 -0.88 -13.83 20.86
N LYS A 403 -1.46 -12.78 20.27
CA LYS A 403 -2.90 -12.46 20.35
C LYS A 403 -3.59 -12.68 19.01
N ILE A 404 -4.65 -13.49 19.02
CA ILE A 404 -5.56 -13.77 17.90
C ILE A 404 -7.04 -13.69 18.34
N GLY A 405 -7.97 -13.99 17.45
CA GLY A 405 -9.42 -13.82 17.65
C GLY A 405 -9.85 -12.35 17.59
N ALA A 406 -11.04 -12.08 17.03
CA ALA A 406 -11.49 -10.72 16.74
C ALA A 406 -11.87 -9.88 17.98
N GLY A 407 -11.91 -10.47 19.18
CA GLY A 407 -12.20 -9.76 20.43
C GLY A 407 -11.03 -8.94 20.98
N THR A 408 -11.29 -8.26 22.10
CA THR A 408 -10.41 -7.27 22.72
C THR A 408 -9.59 -7.86 23.88
N LEU A 409 -8.28 -7.62 23.88
CA LEU A 409 -7.41 -7.84 25.04
C LEU A 409 -6.97 -6.48 25.60
N HIS A 410 -7.42 -6.10 26.78
CA HIS A 410 -7.08 -4.84 27.45
C HIS A 410 -5.98 -5.11 28.49
N VAL A 411 -4.74 -4.82 28.13
CA VAL A 411 -3.56 -5.04 28.98
C VAL A 411 -3.46 -3.90 29.99
N ASN A 412 -3.50 -4.26 31.27
CA ASN A 412 -3.64 -3.34 32.41
C ASN A 412 -2.92 -3.86 33.66
N ALA A 413 -1.75 -4.49 33.49
CA ALA A 413 -0.91 -4.95 34.59
C ALA A 413 -0.08 -3.80 35.19
N GLU A 414 0.58 -4.04 36.32
CA GLU A 414 1.46 -3.05 36.96
C GLU A 414 2.94 -3.28 36.60
N GLY A 415 3.70 -2.19 36.48
CA GLY A 415 5.15 -2.21 36.32
C GLY A 415 5.63 -2.37 34.88
N ALA A 416 6.89 -2.77 34.73
CA ALA A 416 7.49 -3.08 33.43
C ALA A 416 7.35 -4.57 33.09
N ASN A 417 6.65 -4.88 32.01
CA ASN A 417 6.50 -6.23 31.49
C ASN A 417 7.67 -6.57 30.54
N PRO A 418 8.53 -7.55 30.88
CA PRO A 418 9.71 -7.88 30.07
C PRO A 418 9.41 -8.76 28.84
N GLY A 419 8.16 -9.21 28.64
CA GLY A 419 7.76 -9.95 27.45
C GLY A 419 7.54 -9.03 26.24
N SER A 420 7.47 -9.62 25.03
CA SER A 420 7.02 -8.91 23.82
C SER A 420 5.59 -9.31 23.42
N LEU A 421 5.02 -8.64 22.42
CA LEU A 421 3.67 -8.88 21.92
C LEU A 421 3.68 -9.01 20.39
N ASN A 422 3.07 -10.07 19.88
CA ASN A 422 2.69 -10.22 18.48
C ASN A 422 1.16 -10.23 18.39
N VAL A 423 0.59 -9.27 17.65
CA VAL A 423 -0.86 -9.16 17.45
C VAL A 423 -1.18 -9.56 16.01
N GLY A 424 -1.99 -10.60 15.88
CA GLY A 424 -2.47 -11.10 14.59
C GLY A 424 -3.96 -10.85 14.34
N ASP A 425 -4.78 -10.60 15.36
CA ASP A 425 -6.21 -10.37 15.17
C ASP A 425 -6.88 -9.63 16.35
N GLY A 426 -8.02 -9.00 16.05
CA GLY A 426 -8.82 -8.23 17.00
C GLY A 426 -8.14 -6.98 17.53
N THR A 427 -8.54 -6.55 18.72
CA THR A 427 -8.02 -5.33 19.35
C THR A 427 -7.11 -5.66 20.55
N VAL A 428 -6.00 -4.93 20.68
CA VAL A 428 -5.23 -4.86 21.94
C VAL A 428 -5.20 -3.43 22.44
N ILE A 429 -5.62 -3.21 23.68
CA ILE A 429 -5.51 -1.91 24.35
C ILE A 429 -4.33 -1.99 25.31
N LEU A 430 -3.31 -1.16 25.11
CA LEU A 430 -2.16 -1.03 26.00
C LEU A 430 -2.44 0.08 27.02
N ASP A 431 -2.66 -0.34 28.27
CA ASP A 431 -3.04 0.50 29.40
C ASP A 431 -2.32 0.03 30.68
N GLN A 432 -1.04 -0.33 30.55
CA GLN A 432 -0.19 -0.74 31.67
C GLN A 432 -0.14 0.37 32.73
N GLN A 433 -0.22 0.00 34.00
CA GLN A 433 -0.14 0.91 35.14
C GLN A 433 1.29 0.98 35.68
N ALA A 434 1.65 2.12 36.29
CA ALA A 434 2.97 2.28 36.88
C ALA A 434 3.06 1.55 38.22
N ASP A 435 4.19 0.87 38.49
CA ASP A 435 4.46 0.30 39.81
C ASP A 435 4.71 1.37 40.88
N ALA A 436 4.83 0.95 42.14
CA ALA A 436 5.09 1.84 43.28
C ALA A 436 6.42 2.64 43.20
N THR A 437 7.31 2.31 42.26
CA THR A 437 8.54 3.07 41.97
C THR A 437 8.45 3.93 40.71
N GLY A 438 7.34 3.83 39.96
CA GLY A 438 7.06 4.59 38.75
C GLY A 438 7.46 3.90 37.45
N ASN A 439 7.91 2.64 37.46
CA ASN A 439 8.20 1.92 36.21
C ASN A 439 6.90 1.53 35.53
N LYS A 440 6.85 1.66 34.21
CA LYS A 440 5.68 1.38 33.37
C LYS A 440 6.16 1.03 31.97
N GLU A 441 5.83 -0.18 31.52
CA GLU A 441 6.07 -0.67 30.16
C GLU A 441 5.14 -1.85 29.91
N ALA A 442 4.28 -1.77 28.90
CA ALA A 442 3.27 -2.78 28.61
C ALA A 442 3.89 -4.03 27.97
N PHE A 443 4.88 -3.84 27.09
CA PHE A 443 5.70 -4.87 26.46
C PHE A 443 7.03 -4.26 26.01
N SER A 444 8.09 -5.07 26.00
CA SER A 444 9.41 -4.69 25.46
C SER A 444 9.42 -4.42 23.96
N SER A 445 8.48 -5.01 23.20
CA SER A 445 8.21 -4.71 21.80
C SER A 445 6.81 -5.16 21.38
N VAL A 446 6.28 -4.56 20.31
CA VAL A 446 4.95 -4.84 19.75
C VAL A 446 5.05 -5.00 18.23
N THR A 447 4.67 -6.17 17.72
CA THR A 447 4.57 -6.46 16.27
C THR A 447 3.11 -6.59 15.86
N LEU A 448 2.69 -5.81 14.87
CA LEU A 448 1.38 -5.92 14.21
C LEU A 448 1.56 -6.69 12.89
N VAL A 449 0.75 -7.74 12.68
CA VAL A 449 0.81 -8.59 11.49
C VAL A 449 -0.58 -9.00 10.98
N SER A 450 -0.63 -9.43 9.72
CA SER A 450 -1.78 -9.88 8.92
C SER A 450 -2.80 -8.82 8.50
N GLY A 451 -2.67 -7.56 8.92
CA GLY A 451 -3.56 -6.45 8.54
C GLY A 451 -4.92 -6.41 9.25
N ARG A 452 -5.30 -7.50 9.92
CA ARG A 452 -6.50 -7.61 10.78
C ARG A 452 -6.46 -6.79 12.09
N PRO A 453 -5.32 -6.66 12.81
CA PRO A 453 -5.36 -6.18 14.19
C PRO A 453 -5.35 -4.66 14.33
N THR A 454 -5.86 -4.18 15.48
CA THR A 454 -5.67 -2.81 15.95
C THR A 454 -5.02 -2.80 17.33
N VAL A 455 -3.98 -1.98 17.52
CA VAL A 455 -3.32 -1.74 18.82
C VAL A 455 -3.58 -0.29 19.24
N VAL A 456 -4.19 -0.10 20.40
CA VAL A 456 -4.58 1.19 20.97
C VAL A 456 -3.64 1.55 22.11
N LEU A 457 -3.03 2.75 22.09
CA LEU A 457 -2.20 3.23 23.19
C LEU A 457 -3.01 4.14 24.12
N LYS A 458 -3.09 3.84 25.43
CA LYS A 458 -3.73 4.76 26.40
C LYS A 458 -2.88 5.97 26.76
N ASP A 459 -1.55 5.85 26.72
CA ASP A 459 -0.62 6.97 26.81
C ASP A 459 0.70 6.69 26.05
N GLU A 460 1.60 7.67 26.01
CA GLU A 460 2.87 7.59 25.28
C GLU A 460 3.93 6.68 25.93
N LYS A 461 3.63 6.05 27.08
CA LYS A 461 4.60 5.27 27.90
C LYS A 461 4.35 3.77 27.87
N GLN A 462 3.50 3.30 26.95
CA GLN A 462 3.15 1.89 26.84
C GLN A 462 4.26 1.03 26.22
N VAL A 463 4.92 1.54 25.18
CA VAL A 463 6.02 0.86 24.46
C VAL A 463 6.89 1.92 23.79
N ALA A 464 8.20 1.67 23.69
CA ALA A 464 9.11 2.54 22.96
C ALA A 464 8.82 2.51 21.45
N THR A 465 8.79 3.67 20.80
CA THR A 465 8.37 3.80 19.38
C THR A 465 9.31 3.10 18.39
N ASP A 466 10.57 2.87 18.75
CA ASP A 466 11.52 2.08 17.96
C ASP A 466 11.38 0.56 18.15
N GLN A 467 10.55 0.14 19.11
CA GLN A 467 10.15 -1.25 19.39
C GLN A 467 8.73 -1.58 18.90
N ILE A 468 8.13 -0.70 18.09
CA ILE A 468 6.89 -0.97 17.34
C ILE A 468 7.27 -1.39 15.92
N TYR A 469 6.67 -2.49 15.45
CA TYR A 469 6.95 -3.09 14.15
C TYR A 469 5.64 -3.44 13.42
N PHE A 470 5.58 -3.15 12.11
CA PHE A 470 4.53 -3.65 11.22
C PHE A 470 5.15 -4.71 10.30
N GLY A 471 4.89 -5.98 10.61
CA GLY A 471 5.31 -7.12 9.79
C GLY A 471 4.35 -7.36 8.62
N TYR A 472 4.26 -8.58 8.12
CA TYR A 472 3.47 -8.93 6.92
C TYR A 472 2.03 -8.37 6.99
N ARG A 473 1.63 -7.56 6.02
CA ARG A 473 0.34 -6.84 5.93
C ARG A 473 0.02 -5.89 7.09
N GLY A 474 0.95 -5.66 8.01
CA GLY A 474 0.84 -4.71 9.13
C GLY A 474 -0.44 -4.85 9.96
N GLY A 475 -1.15 -3.74 10.12
CA GLY A 475 -2.27 -3.53 11.03
C GLY A 475 -2.42 -2.05 11.40
N ARG A 476 -3.34 -1.72 12.31
CA ARG A 476 -3.56 -0.34 12.79
C ARG A 476 -2.90 -0.09 14.14
N LEU A 477 -2.10 0.96 14.23
CA LEU A 477 -1.69 1.58 15.49
C LEU A 477 -2.55 2.83 15.73
N ASP A 478 -3.43 2.77 16.73
CA ASP A 478 -4.24 3.89 17.18
C ASP A 478 -3.49 4.70 18.25
N LEU A 479 -3.18 5.95 17.89
CA LEU A 479 -2.54 6.92 18.77
C LEU A 479 -3.49 7.37 19.90
N ASN A 480 -4.81 7.27 19.71
CA ASN A 480 -5.83 7.55 20.73
C ASN A 480 -5.58 8.87 21.50
N GLY A 481 -5.39 9.96 20.74
CA GLY A 481 -5.13 11.30 21.25
C GLY A 481 -3.76 11.53 21.89
N ASN A 482 -2.77 10.67 21.65
CA ASN A 482 -1.41 10.83 22.17
C ASN A 482 -0.45 11.49 21.17
N ALA A 483 0.68 11.98 21.69
CA ALA A 483 1.78 12.49 20.89
C ALA A 483 2.91 11.46 20.87
N LEU A 484 3.20 10.88 19.70
CA LEU A 484 4.27 9.90 19.50
C LEU A 484 5.38 10.49 18.62
N SER A 485 6.62 10.03 18.86
CA SER A 485 7.80 10.45 18.09
C SER A 485 8.57 9.25 17.59
N PHE A 486 8.67 9.08 16.28
CA PHE A 486 9.39 8.01 15.60
C PHE A 486 10.64 8.57 14.91
N ARG A 487 11.78 7.88 15.04
CA ARG A 487 12.99 8.15 14.23
C ARG A 487 12.82 7.62 12.79
N LYS A 488 12.16 6.48 12.68
CA LYS A 488 11.62 5.81 11.49
C LYS A 488 10.43 4.98 11.96
N ILE A 489 9.41 4.77 11.12
CA ILE A 489 8.34 3.80 11.36
C ILE A 489 8.80 2.46 10.78
N ASN A 490 8.98 1.43 11.62
CA ASN A 490 9.46 0.12 11.17
C ASN A 490 8.31 -0.67 10.52
N HIS A 491 8.36 -0.85 9.20
CA HIS A 491 7.30 -1.49 8.43
C HIS A 491 7.89 -2.28 7.25
N THR A 492 7.22 -3.34 6.82
CA THR A 492 7.67 -4.19 5.68
C THR A 492 6.89 -3.94 4.38
N ASP A 493 5.65 -3.45 4.50
CA ASP A 493 4.74 -3.20 3.38
C ASP A 493 3.71 -2.10 3.70
N GLY A 494 2.78 -1.86 2.77
CA GLY A 494 1.78 -0.79 2.88
C GLY A 494 0.64 -1.04 3.87
N GLY A 495 0.57 -2.21 4.52
CA GLY A 495 -0.43 -2.50 5.54
C GLY A 495 -0.18 -1.81 6.90
N ALA A 496 0.97 -1.14 7.07
CA ALA A 496 1.25 -0.33 8.23
C ALA A 496 0.35 0.93 8.26
N THR A 497 -0.61 0.99 9.19
CA THR A 497 -1.58 2.10 9.28
C THR A 497 -1.47 2.77 10.65
N LEU A 498 -1.36 4.11 10.68
CA LEU A 498 -1.37 4.89 11.92
C LEU A 498 -2.61 5.79 11.95
N VAL A 499 -3.40 5.71 13.02
CA VAL A 499 -4.73 6.33 13.12
C VAL A 499 -4.91 7.07 14.45
N ASN A 500 -5.99 7.84 14.56
CA ASN A 500 -6.49 8.35 15.83
C ASN A 500 -8.00 8.09 15.93
N HIS A 501 -8.44 7.16 16.78
CA HIS A 501 -9.86 6.87 17.04
C HIS A 501 -10.37 7.60 18.29
N ASN A 502 -9.86 8.81 18.57
CA ASN A 502 -10.23 9.63 19.71
C ASN A 502 -10.62 11.06 19.27
N ASP A 503 -11.57 11.67 19.97
CA ASP A 503 -11.98 13.08 19.77
C ASP A 503 -10.87 14.08 20.11
N LYS A 504 -9.90 13.68 20.95
CA LYS A 504 -8.70 14.46 21.25
C LYS A 504 -7.68 14.33 20.13
N ASP A 505 -7.17 15.46 19.66
CA ASP A 505 -6.06 15.55 18.71
C ASP A 505 -4.86 14.65 19.09
N ALA A 506 -4.42 13.84 18.13
CA ALA A 506 -3.16 13.12 18.18
C ALA A 506 -2.04 13.88 17.44
N THR A 507 -0.79 13.53 17.71
CA THR A 507 0.38 14.08 17.00
C THR A 507 1.39 12.98 16.70
N LEU A 508 1.79 12.87 15.44
CA LEU A 508 2.82 11.95 14.96
C LEU A 508 4.04 12.75 14.51
N ASN A 509 5.14 12.67 15.25
CA ASN A 509 6.42 13.28 14.84
C ASN A 509 7.31 12.23 14.15
N ILE A 510 7.83 12.53 12.97
CA ILE A 510 8.87 11.76 12.27
C ILE A 510 10.15 12.59 12.31
N THR A 511 11.09 12.23 13.19
CA THR A 511 12.25 13.08 13.54
C THR A 511 13.51 12.80 12.73
N GLY A 512 13.55 11.68 12.01
CA GLY A 512 14.80 11.11 11.50
C GLY A 512 15.77 10.71 12.61
N TYR A 513 16.96 10.29 12.20
CA TYR A 513 18.12 9.97 13.03
C TYR A 513 18.97 11.20 13.32
N THR A 514 19.67 11.18 14.46
CA THR A 514 20.54 12.24 14.97
C THR A 514 21.95 11.71 15.21
N ALA A 515 22.91 12.60 15.49
CA ALA A 515 24.28 12.19 15.83
C ALA A 515 24.36 11.23 17.03
N ALA A 516 23.39 11.28 17.96
CA ALA A 516 23.33 10.35 19.09
C ALA A 516 22.95 8.91 18.68
N ASP A 517 22.33 8.74 17.52
CA ASP A 517 21.91 7.44 16.97
C ASP A 517 23.02 6.76 16.14
N VAL A 518 24.18 7.41 15.97
CA VAL A 518 25.31 6.91 15.15
C VAL A 518 26.52 6.62 16.04
N PRO A 519 26.57 5.46 16.72
CA PRO A 519 27.70 5.08 17.56
C PRO A 519 28.91 4.63 16.72
N PHE A 520 30.11 4.93 17.22
CA PHE A 520 31.34 4.34 16.69
C PHE A 520 31.61 2.98 17.34
N ASN A 521 31.71 1.95 16.51
CA ASN A 521 32.08 0.60 16.90
C ASN A 521 33.60 0.43 16.93
N THR A 522 34.07 -0.59 17.66
CA THR A 522 35.49 -0.99 17.68
C THR A 522 35.68 -2.37 17.08
N PHE A 523 36.77 -2.59 16.35
CA PHE A 523 37.10 -3.88 15.74
C PHE A 523 37.18 -5.02 16.77
N SER A 524 36.48 -6.14 16.49
CA SER A 524 36.55 -7.38 17.26
C SER A 524 37.13 -8.51 16.41
N SER A 525 38.28 -9.06 16.81
CA SER A 525 38.84 -10.26 16.16
C SER A 525 38.16 -11.56 16.59
N GLY A 526 37.51 -11.57 17.77
CA GLY A 526 36.80 -12.74 18.29
C GLY A 526 35.40 -12.94 17.69
N ASN A 527 34.79 -11.87 17.19
CA ASN A 527 33.53 -11.91 16.45
C ASN A 527 33.54 -10.83 15.36
N PRO A 528 34.11 -11.12 14.17
CA PRO A 528 34.33 -10.15 13.10
C PRO A 528 33.08 -9.93 12.23
N ASN A 529 31.93 -9.75 12.88
CA ASN A 529 30.63 -9.50 12.26
C ASN A 529 30.11 -8.11 12.65
N GLY A 530 29.32 -7.48 11.78
CA GLY A 530 28.75 -6.16 12.02
C GLY A 530 27.70 -5.78 10.98
N THR A 531 26.90 -4.75 11.28
CA THR A 531 25.84 -4.28 10.36
C THR A 531 26.43 -3.38 9.28
N PRO A 532 26.14 -3.58 7.99
CA PRO A 532 26.47 -2.63 6.93
C PRO A 532 25.98 -1.21 7.24
N GLY A 533 26.75 -0.21 6.86
CA GLY A 533 26.53 1.20 7.22
C GLY A 533 27.01 1.59 8.62
N SER A 534 27.33 0.65 9.52
CA SER A 534 27.86 0.98 10.85
C SER A 534 29.22 1.66 10.77
N LEU A 535 29.41 2.70 11.58
CA LEU A 535 30.69 3.39 11.71
C LEU A 535 31.61 2.68 12.70
N TYR A 536 32.90 2.72 12.42
CA TYR A 536 33.97 2.15 13.22
C TYR A 536 35.11 3.16 13.41
N VAL A 537 35.72 3.14 14.59
CA VAL A 537 36.91 3.94 14.92
C VAL A 537 38.17 3.07 14.93
N TYR A 538 39.20 3.52 14.22
CA TYR A 538 40.50 2.89 14.14
C TYR A 538 41.61 3.83 14.63
N ASN A 539 42.21 3.51 15.78
CA ASN A 539 43.45 4.15 16.21
C ASN A 539 44.62 3.50 15.47
N ASN A 540 44.90 4.00 14.26
CA ASN A 540 45.82 3.39 13.30
C ASN A 540 47.28 3.47 13.83
N PRO A 541 47.94 2.33 14.12
CA PRO A 541 49.29 2.31 14.68
C PRO A 541 50.38 2.61 13.63
N TYR A 542 50.05 2.64 12.34
CA TYR A 542 50.95 2.97 11.24
C TYR A 542 50.96 4.47 10.97
N SER A 543 49.78 5.08 10.78
CA SER A 543 49.63 6.52 10.52
C SER A 543 49.73 7.41 11.77
N LYS A 544 49.53 6.82 12.97
CA LYS A 544 49.42 7.50 14.28
C LYS A 544 48.21 8.44 14.39
N LYS A 545 47.17 8.23 13.59
CA LYS A 545 45.91 8.99 13.63
C LYS A 545 44.76 8.13 14.16
N THR A 546 43.73 8.79 14.66
CA THR A 546 42.38 8.21 14.77
C THR A 546 41.68 8.40 13.43
N GLU A 547 41.20 7.30 12.86
CA GLU A 547 40.64 7.20 11.52
C GLU A 547 39.25 6.57 11.60
N TYR A 548 38.31 7.03 10.78
CA TYR A 548 36.94 6.57 10.78
C TYR A 548 36.60 5.81 9.49
N PHE A 549 35.87 4.71 9.63
CA PHE A 549 35.46 3.85 8.52
C PHE A 549 33.98 3.46 8.64
N GLN A 550 33.30 3.35 7.50
CA GLN A 550 32.00 2.69 7.41
C GLN A 550 32.20 1.24 6.93
N LEU A 551 31.50 0.31 7.58
CA LEU A 551 31.42 -1.09 7.17
C LEU A 551 30.45 -1.26 5.99
N ASN A 552 30.86 -1.96 4.93
CA ASN A 552 30.03 -2.20 3.75
C ASN A 552 29.46 -3.64 3.68
N THR A 553 29.94 -4.57 4.52
CA THR A 553 29.61 -6.00 4.47
C THR A 553 29.23 -6.54 5.85
N SER A 554 28.44 -7.63 5.93
CA SER A 554 27.97 -8.20 7.21
C SER A 554 29.06 -8.84 8.08
N SER A 555 30.23 -9.11 7.48
CA SER A 555 31.45 -9.51 8.16
C SER A 555 32.63 -8.67 7.67
N TYR A 556 33.68 -8.60 8.46
CA TYR A 556 34.87 -7.80 8.17
C TYR A 556 36.16 -8.51 8.55
N TRP A 557 37.29 -7.90 8.17
CA TRP A 557 38.58 -8.19 8.76
C TRP A 557 39.33 -6.89 9.02
N TYR A 558 40.66 -6.92 9.14
CA TYR A 558 41.45 -5.74 9.46
C TYR A 558 41.12 -4.51 8.60
N PHE A 559 41.16 -3.33 9.21
CA PHE A 559 41.07 -2.06 8.49
C PHE A 559 42.23 -1.90 7.49
N PRO A 560 42.01 -1.15 6.40
CA PRO A 560 43.09 -0.58 5.60
C PRO A 560 44.02 0.26 6.49
N THR A 561 45.32 0.19 6.24
CA THR A 561 46.35 0.86 7.07
C THR A 561 46.88 2.15 6.44
N ASP A 562 46.44 2.44 5.22
CA ASP A 562 46.96 3.40 4.26
C ASP A 562 45.94 4.48 3.84
N GLN A 563 44.85 4.64 4.62
CA GLN A 563 43.80 5.66 4.41
C GLN A 563 43.02 5.50 3.09
N ASN A 564 42.92 4.26 2.59
CA ASN A 564 42.15 3.91 1.39
C ASN A 564 40.88 3.11 1.73
N SER A 565 39.88 3.19 0.83
CA SER A 565 38.69 2.33 0.88
C SER A 565 38.92 0.96 0.22
N THR A 566 38.11 -0.01 0.60
CA THR A 566 38.07 -1.38 0.06
C THR A 566 36.62 -1.83 -0.12
N ALA A 567 36.39 -3.04 -0.65
CA ALA A 567 35.04 -3.61 -0.73
C ALA A 567 34.34 -3.71 0.64
N THR A 568 35.09 -3.96 1.73
CA THR A 568 34.56 -4.11 3.10
C THR A 568 34.50 -2.79 3.86
N TRP A 569 35.46 -1.89 3.65
CA TRP A 569 35.64 -0.68 4.47
C TRP A 569 35.69 0.58 3.61
N THR A 570 34.76 1.51 3.81
CA THR A 570 34.82 2.87 3.24
C THR A 570 35.54 3.79 4.21
N TYR A 571 36.65 4.40 3.81
CA TYR A 571 37.37 5.39 4.63
C TYR A 571 36.63 6.73 4.63
N LEU A 572 36.42 7.31 5.81
CA LEU A 572 35.68 8.56 6.03
C LEU A 572 36.54 9.69 6.60
N GLY A 573 37.87 9.54 6.62
CA GLY A 573 38.77 10.57 7.11
C GLY A 573 39.12 10.42 8.59
N THR A 574 39.39 11.56 9.24
CA THR A 574 39.86 11.65 10.63
C THR A 574 39.00 12.57 11.50
N ASP A 575 37.93 13.13 10.94
CA ASP A 575 36.94 13.94 11.65
C ASP A 575 35.73 13.06 12.00
N ALA A 576 35.30 13.13 13.26
CA ALA A 576 34.20 12.32 13.76
C ALA A 576 32.84 12.83 13.27
N ASP A 577 32.68 14.15 13.18
CA ASP A 577 31.44 14.79 12.78
C ASP A 577 31.23 14.66 11.27
N GLU A 578 32.29 14.71 10.45
CA GLU A 578 32.21 14.37 9.02
C GLU A 578 31.75 12.92 8.80
N ALA A 579 32.30 11.96 9.56
CA ALA A 579 31.90 10.55 9.48
C ALA A 579 30.45 10.31 9.94
N ILE A 580 30.03 10.93 11.04
CA ILE A 580 28.64 10.90 11.51
C ILE A 580 27.70 11.51 10.47
N ASN A 581 28.04 12.69 9.93
CA ASN A 581 27.23 13.37 8.91
C ASN A 581 27.10 12.51 7.65
N HIS A 582 28.17 11.85 7.19
CA HIS A 582 28.09 10.88 6.09
C HIS A 582 27.03 9.81 6.36
N ARG A 583 27.03 9.18 7.54
CA ARG A 583 26.03 8.17 7.88
C ARG A 583 24.62 8.76 8.03
N LEU A 584 24.48 9.98 8.54
CA LEU A 584 23.18 10.67 8.63
C LEU A 584 22.61 11.02 7.25
N THR A 585 23.43 11.32 6.23
CA THR A 585 22.94 11.51 4.86
C THR A 585 22.35 10.24 4.23
N GLN A 586 22.65 9.05 4.78
CA GLN A 586 22.04 7.79 4.38
C GLN A 586 20.81 7.45 5.24
N LEU A 587 20.92 7.57 6.56
CA LEU A 587 19.85 7.22 7.51
C LEU A 587 18.61 8.14 7.43
N ASN A 588 18.80 9.39 6.98
CA ASN A 588 17.74 10.37 6.82
C ASN A 588 17.23 10.47 5.37
N VAL A 589 17.43 9.43 4.57
CA VAL A 589 16.70 9.18 3.32
C VAL A 589 15.73 8.03 3.61
N GLN A 590 14.46 8.35 3.84
CA GLN A 590 13.44 7.42 4.32
C GLN A 590 12.24 7.36 3.39
N VAL A 591 11.66 6.17 3.25
CA VAL A 591 10.38 5.92 2.58
C VAL A 591 9.42 5.33 3.61
N PHE A 592 8.19 5.82 3.68
CA PHE A 592 7.08 5.20 4.39
C PHE A 592 5.99 4.79 3.40
N ARG A 593 5.80 3.48 3.27
CA ARG A 593 4.86 2.85 2.33
C ARG A 593 3.45 2.64 2.89
N GLY A 594 3.29 2.84 4.19
CA GLY A 594 2.03 2.71 4.90
C GLY A 594 1.12 3.92 4.78
N PHE A 595 0.03 3.92 5.56
CA PHE A 595 -1.03 4.92 5.48
C PHE A 595 -1.17 5.73 6.79
N LEU A 596 -1.44 7.03 6.66
CA LEU A 596 -1.61 7.96 7.78
C LEU A 596 -3.05 8.51 7.85
N GLY A 597 -3.76 8.24 8.95
CA GLY A 597 -5.20 8.47 9.07
C GLY A 597 -6.00 7.21 8.74
N GLU A 598 -7.31 7.25 8.89
CA GLU A 598 -8.17 6.08 8.71
C GLU A 598 -8.69 5.91 7.26
N THR A 599 -8.86 4.65 6.86
CA THR A 599 -9.37 4.19 5.56
C THR A 599 -10.72 3.46 5.67
N LEU A 600 -11.13 3.00 6.86
CA LEU A 600 -12.43 2.39 7.10
C LEU A 600 -13.53 3.47 7.20
N GLU A 601 -14.50 3.42 6.31
CA GLU A 601 -15.60 4.39 6.17
C GLU A 601 -16.41 4.61 7.46
N ASN A 602 -16.58 3.56 8.28
CA ASN A 602 -17.38 3.59 9.51
C ASN A 602 -16.54 3.76 10.80
N ALA A 603 -15.23 3.99 10.69
CA ALA A 603 -14.36 4.21 11.85
C ALA A 603 -14.14 5.72 12.09
N LEU A 604 -13.94 6.11 13.35
CA LEU A 604 -13.68 7.50 13.71
C LEU A 604 -12.30 7.93 13.20
N ASN A 605 -12.26 8.81 12.20
CA ASN A 605 -11.03 9.50 11.79
C ASN A 605 -10.85 10.78 12.63
N GLY A 606 -10.36 10.62 13.86
CA GLY A 606 -10.07 11.72 14.77
C GLY A 606 -8.95 12.63 14.25
N VAL A 607 -8.82 13.83 14.83
CA VAL A 607 -7.81 14.81 14.42
C VAL A 607 -6.41 14.23 14.63
N MET A 608 -5.58 14.21 13.59
CA MET A 608 -4.19 13.79 13.70
C MET A 608 -3.30 14.76 12.91
N ASN A 609 -2.34 15.36 13.59
CA ASN A 609 -1.31 16.20 12.98
C ASN A 609 -0.03 15.37 12.78
N VAL A 610 0.58 15.47 11.59
CA VAL A 610 1.83 14.78 11.24
C VAL A 610 2.93 15.80 11.06
N ASN A 611 4.03 15.66 11.81
CA ASN A 611 5.15 16.59 11.80
C ASN A 611 6.40 15.88 11.26
N ILE A 612 6.94 16.34 10.14
CA ILE A 612 8.20 15.86 9.56
C ILE A 612 9.32 16.81 9.99
N LEU A 613 10.14 16.33 10.94
CA LEU A 613 11.06 17.12 11.76
C LEU A 613 12.55 16.70 11.61
N PRO A 614 13.10 16.49 10.39
CA PRO A 614 14.48 16.07 10.24
C PRO A 614 15.45 17.19 10.62
N ARG A 615 16.51 16.85 11.35
CA ARG A 615 17.51 17.83 11.81
C ARG A 615 18.44 18.38 10.72
N ASN A 616 18.42 17.80 9.51
CA ASN A 616 19.33 18.15 8.42
C ASN A 616 18.52 18.50 7.16
N ALA A 617 18.88 19.62 6.51
CA ALA A 617 18.26 20.07 5.27
C ALA A 617 18.51 19.13 4.07
N THR A 618 19.47 18.20 4.14
CA THR A 618 19.67 17.17 3.11
C THR A 618 18.85 15.89 3.34
N ALA A 619 17.97 15.86 4.35
CA ALA A 619 17.10 14.72 4.61
C ALA A 619 15.99 14.63 3.56
N ILE A 620 15.61 13.41 3.18
CA ILE A 620 14.48 13.13 2.29
C ILE A 620 13.51 12.20 3.02
N THR A 621 12.25 12.60 3.15
CA THR A 621 11.18 11.75 3.67
C THR A 621 10.11 11.61 2.60
N ALA A 622 10.03 10.42 2.00
CA ALA A 622 9.01 10.08 1.02
C ALA A 622 7.85 9.34 1.68
N LEU A 623 6.63 9.83 1.50
CA LEU A 623 5.39 9.16 1.89
C LEU A 623 4.76 8.60 0.61
N THR A 624 4.62 7.27 0.53
CA THR A 624 4.29 6.56 -0.72
C THR A 624 3.14 5.57 -0.60
N GLY A 625 2.46 5.51 0.55
CA GLY A 625 1.26 4.69 0.73
C GLY A 625 -0.01 5.51 0.53
N GLY A 626 -0.27 6.44 1.44
CA GLY A 626 -1.36 7.41 1.34
C GLY A 626 -1.62 8.14 2.66
N MET A 627 -2.56 9.09 2.64
CA MET A 627 -2.89 9.91 3.79
C MET A 627 -4.35 10.38 3.75
N ASN A 628 -5.04 10.35 4.89
CA ASN A 628 -6.38 10.92 5.10
C ASN A 628 -6.47 11.57 6.48
N LEU A 629 -5.83 12.72 6.65
CA LEU A 629 -5.89 13.48 7.90
C LEU A 629 -7.14 14.36 7.95
N ASN A 630 -7.78 14.41 9.11
CA ASN A 630 -8.63 15.51 9.54
C ASN A 630 -7.77 16.46 10.39
N GLY A 631 -6.65 16.90 9.83
CA GLY A 631 -5.57 17.62 10.49
C GLY A 631 -4.45 17.96 9.50
N ASN A 632 -3.31 18.41 10.01
CA ASN A 632 -2.25 19.02 9.18
C ASN A 632 -1.03 18.13 8.95
N LEU A 633 -0.37 18.32 7.81
CA LEU A 633 1.01 17.86 7.57
C LEU A 633 1.96 19.05 7.71
N ASN A 634 2.88 19.00 8.66
CA ASN A 634 3.86 20.06 8.92
C ASN A 634 5.26 19.57 8.49
N VAL A 635 5.88 20.28 7.55
CA VAL A 635 7.22 19.99 7.01
C VAL A 635 8.17 21.07 7.50
N GLU A 636 8.92 20.83 8.58
CA GLU A 636 9.77 21.88 9.15
C GLU A 636 11.08 22.10 8.38
N ASN A 637 11.67 21.04 7.82
CA ASN A 637 13.00 21.07 7.21
C ASN A 637 13.21 19.88 6.25
N GLY A 638 14.24 19.95 5.41
CA GLY A 638 14.58 18.92 4.43
C GLY A 638 13.59 18.87 3.26
N THR A 639 13.58 17.72 2.56
CA THR A 639 12.68 17.45 1.44
C THR A 639 11.62 16.43 1.84
N VAL A 640 10.35 16.79 1.68
CA VAL A 640 9.22 15.85 1.78
C VAL A 640 8.66 15.58 0.40
N VAL A 641 8.50 14.30 0.06
CA VAL A 641 7.95 13.84 -1.23
C VAL A 641 6.66 13.06 -0.96
N LEU A 642 5.56 13.48 -1.57
CA LEU A 642 4.35 12.67 -1.69
C LEU A 642 4.34 12.05 -3.10
N SER A 643 4.39 10.73 -3.22
CA SER A 643 4.37 10.04 -4.52
C SER A 643 3.50 8.79 -4.46
N GLY A 644 3.22 8.18 -5.61
CA GLY A 644 2.80 6.78 -5.64
C GLY A 644 3.91 5.84 -5.18
N GLN A 645 3.63 4.55 -5.25
CA GLN A 645 4.62 3.48 -5.03
C GLN A 645 4.61 2.47 -6.20
N PRO A 646 5.72 1.77 -6.47
CA PRO A 646 5.72 0.63 -7.36
C PRO A 646 4.63 -0.37 -6.95
N VAL A 647 3.97 -0.98 -7.94
CA VAL A 647 3.21 -2.19 -7.70
C VAL A 647 4.15 -3.23 -7.09
N ALA A 648 3.69 -3.89 -6.03
CA ALA A 648 4.50 -4.90 -5.38
C ALA A 648 4.57 -6.15 -6.27
N HIS A 649 5.77 -6.55 -6.69
CA HIS A 649 6.03 -7.79 -7.40
C HIS A 649 6.92 -8.73 -6.59
N ALA A 650 6.66 -10.03 -6.74
CA ALA A 650 7.31 -11.10 -6.00
C ALA A 650 8.83 -11.09 -6.17
N GLY A 651 9.55 -11.23 -5.06
CA GLY A 651 11.02 -11.11 -5.02
C GLY A 651 11.57 -9.68 -5.06
N GLY A 652 10.75 -8.65 -4.84
CA GLY A 652 11.21 -7.26 -4.76
C GLY A 652 11.51 -6.62 -6.12
N VAL A 653 10.91 -7.14 -7.20
CA VAL A 653 11.03 -6.56 -8.54
C VAL A 653 10.31 -5.21 -8.57
N VAL A 654 10.95 -4.21 -9.18
CA VAL A 654 10.36 -2.88 -9.43
C VAL A 654 10.35 -2.67 -10.93
N ILE A 655 9.16 -2.48 -11.49
CA ILE A 655 8.93 -2.18 -12.91
C ILE A 655 8.74 -0.66 -13.02
N ASP A 656 9.31 -0.04 -14.06
CA ASP A 656 9.55 1.40 -14.05
C ASP A 656 8.27 2.24 -14.11
N ASP A 657 7.23 1.80 -14.83
CA ASP A 657 5.94 2.52 -14.91
C ASP A 657 4.74 1.64 -14.49
N ASP A 658 4.96 0.51 -13.80
CA ASP A 658 3.91 -0.26 -13.10
C ASP A 658 3.78 0.22 -11.65
N TRP A 659 3.08 1.34 -11.46
CA TRP A 659 2.99 2.07 -10.20
C TRP A 659 1.54 2.34 -9.80
N SER A 660 1.26 2.19 -8.51
CA SER A 660 -0.03 2.52 -7.91
C SER A 660 -0.08 4.00 -7.53
N THR A 661 -1.12 4.70 -7.98
CA THR A 661 -1.39 6.08 -7.57
C THR A 661 -1.76 6.13 -6.08
N SER A 662 -1.07 6.98 -5.32
CA SER A 662 -1.36 7.22 -3.90
C SER A 662 -2.09 8.53 -3.70
N LEU A 663 -3.06 8.52 -2.77
CA LEU A 663 -3.91 9.67 -2.46
C LEU A 663 -3.58 10.23 -1.08
N PHE A 664 -3.52 11.57 -1.01
CA PHE A 664 -3.10 12.31 0.18
C PHE A 664 -4.07 13.46 0.47
N LYS A 665 -4.84 13.34 1.55
CA LYS A 665 -5.75 14.38 2.07
C LYS A 665 -5.27 14.89 3.42
N ALA A 666 -5.29 16.21 3.59
CA ALA A 666 -5.09 16.92 4.84
C ALA A 666 -5.87 18.24 4.81
N ASP A 667 -6.11 18.86 5.97
CA ASP A 667 -6.75 20.20 6.01
C ASP A 667 -5.78 21.26 5.47
N GLN A 668 -4.52 21.18 5.90
CA GLN A 668 -3.44 22.05 5.46
C GLN A 668 -2.08 21.33 5.45
N ILE A 669 -1.21 21.70 4.51
CA ILE A 669 0.21 21.37 4.48
C ILE A 669 0.99 22.65 4.77
N ASN A 670 1.78 22.65 5.84
CA ASN A 670 2.63 23.77 6.23
C ASN A 670 4.09 23.45 5.89
N VAL A 671 4.74 24.30 5.11
CA VAL A 671 6.13 24.11 4.66
C VAL A 671 7.02 25.19 5.26
N GLY A 672 8.02 24.78 6.04
CA GLY A 672 8.91 25.64 6.82
C GLY A 672 9.91 26.43 5.98
N THR A 673 10.56 27.41 6.63
CA THR A 673 11.53 28.31 5.99
C THR A 673 12.69 27.53 5.38
N GLY A 674 12.86 27.62 4.06
CA GLY A 674 13.91 26.89 3.34
C GLY A 674 13.67 25.37 3.17
N ALA A 675 12.50 24.85 3.58
CA ALA A 675 12.14 23.45 3.35
C ALA A 675 11.67 23.22 1.90
N HIS A 676 11.77 21.97 1.45
CA HIS A 676 11.34 21.53 0.13
C HIS A 676 10.13 20.59 0.27
N PHE A 677 9.05 20.86 -0.47
CA PHE A 677 7.88 19.99 -0.53
C PHE A 677 7.53 19.65 -1.97
N GLN A 678 7.37 18.36 -2.25
CA GLN A 678 7.15 17.85 -3.60
C GLN A 678 5.91 16.95 -3.66
N VAL A 679 5.07 17.17 -4.67
CA VAL A 679 4.10 16.19 -5.16
C VAL A 679 4.69 15.53 -6.40
N GLY A 680 5.14 14.29 -6.26
CA GLY A 680 5.82 13.53 -7.30
C GLY A 680 4.88 12.76 -8.23
N GLU A 681 5.48 11.83 -8.99
CA GLU A 681 4.78 10.92 -9.90
C GLU A 681 3.72 10.08 -9.18
N TYR A 682 2.62 9.75 -9.88
CA TYR A 682 1.54 8.89 -9.38
C TYR A 682 0.95 9.35 -8.03
N ALA A 683 0.73 10.65 -7.84
CA ALA A 683 0.15 11.21 -6.62
C ALA A 683 -1.08 12.09 -6.89
N GLY A 684 -2.09 11.97 -6.02
CA GLY A 684 -3.20 12.91 -5.89
C GLY A 684 -3.20 13.55 -4.50
N VAL A 685 -3.19 14.89 -4.43
CA VAL A 685 -3.13 15.64 -3.17
C VAL A 685 -4.34 16.58 -3.05
N LYS A 686 -5.00 16.57 -1.88
CA LYS A 686 -6.10 17.47 -1.54
C LYS A 686 -5.84 18.14 -0.20
N ALA A 687 -5.30 19.37 -0.23
CA ALA A 687 -5.01 20.19 0.94
C ALA A 687 -4.70 21.64 0.55
N ASN A 688 -5.00 22.62 1.41
CA ASN A 688 -4.39 23.95 1.26
C ASN A 688 -2.90 23.89 1.63
N ILE A 689 -2.05 24.71 1.02
CA ILE A 689 -0.60 24.66 1.22
C ILE A 689 -0.10 26.06 1.59
N ILE A 690 0.54 26.19 2.76
CA ILE A 690 1.19 27.43 3.20
C ILE A 690 2.70 27.20 3.24
N ALA A 691 3.42 27.95 2.42
CA ALA A 691 4.86 27.88 2.29
C ALA A 691 5.51 29.14 2.91
N ALA A 692 6.43 28.95 3.85
CA ALA A 692 7.14 30.03 4.52
C ALA A 692 8.23 30.66 3.64
N ASP A 693 8.99 31.62 4.17
CA ASP A 693 10.02 32.31 3.40
C ASP A 693 11.08 31.35 2.83
N SER A 694 11.46 31.55 1.57
CA SER A 694 12.48 30.76 0.84
C SER A 694 12.23 29.24 0.75
N SER A 695 11.01 28.75 1.03
CA SER A 695 10.64 27.35 0.78
C SER A 695 10.50 27.07 -0.73
N THR A 696 10.74 25.83 -1.14
CA THR A 696 10.52 25.37 -2.52
C THR A 696 9.35 24.39 -2.60
N LEU A 697 8.35 24.68 -3.42
CA LEU A 697 7.27 23.76 -3.77
C LEU A 697 7.45 23.25 -5.20
N SER A 698 7.20 21.95 -5.44
CA SER A 698 7.30 21.34 -6.77
C SER A 698 6.18 20.32 -6.98
N PHE A 699 5.27 20.55 -7.93
CA PHE A 699 4.14 19.67 -8.19
C PHE A 699 4.23 19.03 -9.59
N GLY A 700 4.07 17.71 -9.66
CA GLY A 700 4.25 16.93 -10.87
C GLY A 700 5.72 16.67 -11.22
N TYR A 701 5.94 15.77 -12.18
CA TYR A 701 7.29 15.53 -12.71
C TYR A 701 7.83 16.77 -13.42
N ASN A 702 9.07 17.15 -13.12
CA ASN A 702 9.84 18.16 -13.85
C ASN A 702 11.34 17.80 -13.90
N ASP A 703 12.02 18.29 -14.94
CA ASP A 703 13.46 18.16 -15.14
C ASP A 703 14.21 19.50 -15.06
N SER A 704 13.75 20.41 -14.18
CA SER A 704 14.33 21.76 -14.01
C SER A 704 15.85 21.75 -13.92
N GLN A 705 16.47 22.73 -14.56
CA GLN A 705 17.92 22.95 -14.51
C GLN A 705 18.40 23.34 -13.10
N LEU A 706 17.48 23.76 -12.21
CA LEU A 706 17.76 23.99 -10.80
C LEU A 706 17.58 22.67 -10.02
N ALA A 707 18.70 22.11 -9.56
CA ALA A 707 18.74 20.81 -8.88
C ALA A 707 17.83 20.69 -7.62
N GLY A 708 17.46 21.82 -7.00
CA GLY A 708 16.54 21.89 -5.86
C GLY A 708 15.04 21.90 -6.24
N GLU A 709 14.70 22.09 -7.51
CA GLU A 709 13.33 22.03 -8.05
C GLU A 709 13.04 20.69 -8.75
N LYS A 710 14.09 20.09 -9.33
CA LYS A 710 14.03 18.84 -10.09
C LYS A 710 13.43 17.69 -9.27
N SER A 711 12.46 17.00 -9.85
CA SER A 711 11.69 15.96 -9.15
C SER A 711 12.55 14.81 -8.64
N TRP A 712 12.46 14.56 -7.33
CA TRP A 712 12.89 13.33 -6.70
C TRP A 712 11.89 12.21 -6.95
N ARG A 713 12.41 11.03 -7.27
CA ARG A 713 11.68 9.77 -7.30
C ARG A 713 12.31 8.83 -6.27
N CYS A 714 11.52 8.51 -5.25
CA CYS A 714 11.94 7.72 -4.10
C CYS A 714 11.02 6.52 -3.92
N TYR A 715 11.58 5.33 -3.74
CA TYR A 715 10.85 4.11 -3.44
C TYR A 715 11.71 3.12 -2.65
N SER A 716 11.08 2.09 -2.12
CA SER A 716 11.75 0.89 -1.60
C SER A 716 11.07 -0.35 -2.16
N ALA A 717 11.84 -1.38 -2.46
CA ALA A 717 11.30 -2.66 -2.92
C ALA A 717 10.52 -3.35 -1.78
N ILE A 718 9.52 -4.16 -2.11
CA ILE A 718 8.74 -4.86 -1.08
C ILE A 718 9.63 -5.79 -0.23
N TYR A 719 9.41 -5.76 1.08
CA TYR A 719 10.20 -6.45 2.11
C TYR A 719 11.67 -6.03 2.26
N SER A 720 12.10 -4.93 1.62
CA SER A 720 13.42 -4.32 1.87
C SER A 720 13.31 -3.05 2.72
N ASP A 721 14.39 -2.73 3.44
CA ASP A 721 14.62 -1.42 4.04
C ASP A 721 15.44 -0.49 3.11
N ASP A 722 15.96 -1.02 2.00
CA ASP A 722 16.80 -0.25 1.06
C ASP A 722 15.95 0.78 0.32
N VAL A 723 16.32 2.05 0.47
CA VAL A 723 15.66 3.18 -0.22
C VAL A 723 16.45 3.55 -1.47
N SER A 724 15.77 3.56 -2.61
CA SER A 724 16.24 4.12 -3.86
C SER A 724 15.66 5.52 -4.05
N CYS A 725 16.49 6.55 -4.03
CA CYS A 725 16.10 7.93 -4.34
C CYS A 725 17.01 8.48 -5.46
N SER A 726 16.40 9.02 -6.52
CA SER A 726 17.10 9.62 -7.65
C SER A 726 16.28 10.74 -8.29
N GLN A 727 16.87 11.48 -9.23
CA GLN A 727 16.17 12.49 -10.04
C GLN A 727 16.27 12.09 -11.53
N PRO A 728 15.52 11.07 -11.98
CA PRO A 728 15.65 10.49 -13.32
C PRO A 728 15.24 11.49 -14.41
N LEU A 729 15.76 11.30 -15.62
CA LEU A 729 15.29 11.98 -16.82
C LEU A 729 14.40 11.01 -17.60
N ARG A 730 13.16 11.39 -17.89
CA ARG A 730 12.24 10.65 -18.78
C ARG A 730 12.52 11.01 -20.24
N SER A 731 12.33 10.03 -21.14
CA SER A 731 12.25 10.31 -22.58
C SER A 731 10.93 11.04 -22.91
N ALA A 732 10.83 11.64 -24.11
CA ALA A 732 9.59 12.30 -24.53
C ALA A 732 8.38 11.34 -24.51
N ASP A 733 8.57 10.10 -24.98
CA ASP A 733 7.51 9.08 -25.01
C ASP A 733 7.11 8.62 -23.59
N ALA A 734 8.09 8.39 -22.70
CA ALA A 734 7.83 8.01 -21.31
C ALA A 734 7.22 9.16 -20.50
N LEU A 735 7.55 10.41 -20.81
CA LEU A 735 6.90 11.59 -20.23
C LEU A 735 5.48 11.78 -20.78
N ALA A 736 5.22 11.44 -22.05
CA ALA A 736 3.87 11.50 -22.61
C ALA A 736 2.92 10.51 -21.92
N LEU A 737 3.39 9.27 -21.68
CA LEU A 737 2.62 8.20 -21.03
C LEU A 737 2.42 8.38 -19.52
N LEU A 738 3.36 9.03 -18.81
CA LEU A 738 3.24 9.31 -17.37
C LEU A 738 1.93 10.09 -17.08
N PRO A 739 1.02 9.62 -16.23
CA PRO A 739 -0.15 10.41 -15.83
C PRO A 739 0.29 11.70 -15.12
N ALA A 740 -0.45 12.79 -15.33
CA ALA A 740 -0.24 14.02 -14.56
C ALA A 740 -0.58 13.78 -13.08
N SER A 741 0.18 14.38 -12.18
CA SER A 741 -0.17 14.39 -10.76
C SER A 741 -1.35 15.35 -10.52
N GLU A 742 -2.23 15.01 -9.59
CA GLU A 742 -3.39 15.83 -9.24
C GLU A 742 -3.13 16.62 -7.95
N VAL A 743 -3.38 17.93 -7.93
CA VAL A 743 -3.25 18.76 -6.72
C VAL A 743 -4.45 19.69 -6.59
N GLU A 744 -5.21 19.58 -5.51
CA GLU A 744 -6.38 20.41 -5.22
C GLU A 744 -6.20 21.17 -3.88
N GLY A 745 -6.29 22.49 -3.94
CA GLY A 745 -6.24 23.38 -2.77
C GLY A 745 -5.49 24.68 -3.04
N ASN A 746 -5.67 25.69 -2.19
CA ASN A 746 -5.04 26.99 -2.40
C ASN A 746 -3.59 27.00 -1.91
N VAL A 747 -2.71 27.72 -2.61
CA VAL A 747 -1.30 27.90 -2.24
C VAL A 747 -1.04 29.33 -1.78
N GLN A 748 -0.43 29.48 -0.61
CA GLN A 748 0.16 30.73 -0.12
C GLN A 748 1.70 30.61 -0.09
N LEU A 749 2.40 31.54 -0.72
CA LEU A 749 3.87 31.58 -0.76
C LEU A 749 4.42 32.78 0.04
N GLY A 750 5.36 32.50 0.94
CA GLY A 750 6.17 33.49 1.65
C GLY A 750 7.19 34.19 0.74
N ASN A 751 7.94 35.12 1.34
CA ASN A 751 8.93 35.90 0.61
C ASN A 751 10.07 35.01 0.09
N ASN A 752 10.46 35.20 -1.18
CA ASN A 752 11.50 34.41 -1.85
C ASN A 752 11.19 32.89 -1.97
N ALA A 753 9.96 32.45 -1.66
CA ALA A 753 9.52 31.07 -1.90
C ALA A 753 9.23 30.83 -3.39
N SER A 754 9.36 29.60 -3.86
CA SER A 754 9.01 29.20 -5.23
C SER A 754 7.93 28.13 -5.28
N LEU A 755 7.14 28.13 -6.36
CA LEU A 755 6.26 27.04 -6.76
C LEU A 755 6.55 26.69 -8.22
N TYR A 756 6.98 25.45 -8.46
CA TYR A 756 7.17 24.88 -9.79
C TYR A 756 6.03 23.92 -10.12
N LEU A 757 5.31 24.16 -11.21
CA LEU A 757 4.32 23.24 -11.77
C LEU A 757 4.94 22.53 -12.97
N GLY A 758 5.21 21.23 -12.83
CA GLY A 758 5.69 20.33 -13.88
C GLY A 758 4.54 19.69 -14.65
N LYS A 759 4.60 18.38 -14.91
CA LYS A 759 3.44 17.61 -15.42
C LYS A 759 2.41 17.38 -14.32
N VAL A 760 1.52 18.35 -14.13
CA VAL A 760 0.53 18.42 -13.05
C VAL A 760 -0.78 19.04 -13.53
N ASN A 761 -1.89 18.52 -13.01
CA ASN A 761 -3.20 19.16 -12.99
C ASN A 761 -3.39 19.81 -11.61
N TYR A 762 -3.16 21.13 -11.53
CA TYR A 762 -3.29 21.90 -10.29
C TYR A 762 -4.61 22.69 -10.28
N GLN A 763 -5.41 22.51 -9.24
CA GLN A 763 -6.71 23.16 -9.03
C GLN A 763 -6.69 23.99 -7.75
N GLY A 764 -6.57 25.32 -7.88
CA GLY A 764 -6.46 26.20 -6.72
C GLY A 764 -6.17 27.66 -7.05
N ALA A 765 -6.25 28.55 -6.06
CA ALA A 765 -5.77 29.91 -6.16
C ALA A 765 -4.35 30.03 -5.58
N VAL A 766 -3.56 30.96 -6.11
CA VAL A 766 -2.19 31.25 -5.64
C VAL A 766 -2.10 32.68 -5.11
N THR A 767 -1.55 32.84 -3.90
CA THR A 767 -1.20 34.14 -3.33
C THR A 767 0.27 34.16 -2.94
N SER A 768 1.05 35.11 -3.46
CA SER A 768 2.48 35.25 -3.15
C SER A 768 2.90 36.70 -2.86
N ILE A 769 4.02 36.87 -2.16
CA ILE A 769 4.49 38.17 -1.65
C ILE A 769 6.00 38.36 -1.79
N GLY A 770 6.45 39.61 -1.85
CA GLY A 770 7.89 39.93 -1.80
C GLY A 770 8.58 39.60 -3.12
N SER A 771 9.41 38.55 -3.15
CA SER A 771 10.14 38.10 -4.35
C SER A 771 9.84 36.65 -4.76
N SER A 772 8.65 36.13 -4.47
CA SER A 772 8.28 34.76 -4.86
C SER A 772 8.19 34.55 -6.38
N LEU A 773 8.43 33.31 -6.82
CA LEU A 773 8.33 32.88 -8.21
C LEU A 773 7.34 31.71 -8.37
N LEU A 774 6.42 31.83 -9.32
CA LEU A 774 5.61 30.72 -9.84
C LEU A 774 6.10 30.37 -11.25
N THR A 775 6.46 29.11 -11.47
CA THR A 775 6.85 28.58 -12.79
C THR A 775 5.82 27.57 -13.28
N LEU A 776 5.33 27.74 -14.50
CA LEU A 776 4.52 26.79 -15.25
C LEU A 776 5.38 26.18 -16.37
N ASP A 777 5.67 24.90 -16.26
CA ASP A 777 6.35 24.11 -17.30
C ASP A 777 5.42 23.84 -18.51
N SER A 778 6.02 23.44 -19.62
CA SER A 778 5.39 22.99 -20.87
C SER A 778 4.24 21.99 -20.73
N ASN A 779 4.18 21.22 -19.64
CA ASN A 779 3.16 20.20 -19.36
C ASN A 779 2.26 20.56 -18.16
N ALA A 780 2.33 21.81 -17.65
CA ALA A 780 1.56 22.26 -16.51
C ALA A 780 0.15 22.70 -16.93
N HIS A 781 -0.86 22.22 -16.19
CA HIS A 781 -2.23 22.71 -16.26
C HIS A 781 -2.65 23.31 -14.92
N TRP A 782 -2.86 24.63 -14.87
CA TRP A 782 -3.37 25.32 -13.69
C TRP A 782 -4.82 25.77 -13.91
N SER A 783 -5.77 25.12 -13.22
CA SER A 783 -7.16 25.54 -13.11
C SER A 783 -7.35 26.43 -11.89
N MET A 784 -7.62 27.71 -12.12
CA MET A 784 -7.71 28.74 -11.09
C MET A 784 -9.11 28.82 -10.49
N THR A 785 -9.24 28.46 -9.20
CA THR A 785 -10.56 28.32 -8.53
C THR A 785 -11.10 29.64 -7.97
N SER A 786 -10.25 30.62 -7.65
CA SER A 786 -10.63 31.96 -7.19
C SER A 786 -9.55 32.99 -7.53
N ASN A 787 -9.77 34.27 -7.18
CA ASN A 787 -8.81 35.35 -7.47
C ASN A 787 -7.40 35.04 -6.94
N SER A 788 -6.39 35.25 -7.78
CA SER A 788 -4.99 34.96 -7.46
C SER A 788 -4.12 36.22 -7.56
N ASN A 789 -3.08 36.28 -6.73
CA ASN A 789 -2.10 37.36 -6.69
C ASN A 789 -0.70 36.76 -6.72
N VAL A 790 0.02 36.92 -7.82
CA VAL A 790 1.34 36.33 -8.04
C VAL A 790 2.36 37.47 -8.19
N THR A 791 3.48 37.41 -7.45
CA THR A 791 4.59 38.35 -7.65
C THR A 791 5.22 38.15 -9.04
N SER A 792 5.93 37.04 -9.25
CA SER A 792 6.53 36.73 -10.56
C SER A 792 5.95 35.44 -11.12
N LEU A 793 5.49 35.46 -12.37
CA LEU A 793 4.98 34.30 -13.10
C LEU A 793 5.85 34.05 -14.33
N LEU A 794 6.50 32.89 -14.39
CA LEU A 794 7.20 32.36 -15.57
C LEU A 794 6.32 31.27 -16.20
N ALA A 795 5.90 31.44 -17.46
CA ALA A 795 5.09 30.47 -18.19
C ALA A 795 5.80 30.01 -19.47
N GLN A 796 6.14 28.73 -19.53
CA GLN A 796 6.84 28.11 -20.65
C GLN A 796 5.87 27.68 -21.76
N ARG A 797 6.40 27.47 -22.96
CA ARG A 797 5.61 27.12 -24.15
C ARG A 797 4.91 25.78 -23.97
N GLY A 798 3.59 25.77 -24.13
CA GLY A 798 2.72 24.60 -23.92
C GLY A 798 1.99 24.59 -22.58
N SER A 799 2.45 25.39 -21.60
CA SER A 799 1.73 25.56 -20.34
C SER A 799 0.30 26.07 -20.57
N THR A 800 -0.63 25.61 -19.74
CA THR A 800 -2.04 26.00 -19.79
C THR A 800 -2.49 26.56 -18.44
N LEU A 801 -3.12 27.73 -18.47
CA LEU A 801 -3.79 28.34 -17.32
C LEU A 801 -5.26 28.51 -17.67
N SER A 802 -6.15 27.82 -16.97
CA SER A 802 -7.59 27.97 -17.10
C SER A 802 -8.16 28.78 -15.94
N MET A 803 -8.93 29.82 -16.24
CA MET A 803 -9.85 30.43 -15.28
C MET A 803 -11.27 29.85 -15.40
N VAL A 804 -11.46 28.79 -16.18
CA VAL A 804 -12.74 28.09 -16.33
C VAL A 804 -12.65 26.73 -15.62
N PRO A 805 -13.10 26.63 -14.35
CA PRO A 805 -13.09 25.38 -13.61
C PRO A 805 -14.20 24.45 -14.10
N ALA A 806 -14.07 23.16 -13.80
CA ALA A 806 -15.16 22.20 -13.99
C ALA A 806 -16.32 22.53 -13.00
N GLY A 807 -17.44 23.03 -13.52
CA GLY A 807 -18.66 23.32 -12.73
C GLY A 807 -19.13 24.77 -12.85
N SER A 808 -19.62 25.33 -11.74
CA SER A 808 -20.21 26.68 -11.72
C SER A 808 -19.14 27.78 -11.78
N TRP A 809 -18.99 28.41 -12.95
CA TRP A 809 -18.07 29.53 -13.12
C TRP A 809 -18.59 30.85 -12.55
N SER A 810 -17.68 31.59 -11.92
CA SER A 810 -17.78 33.00 -11.57
C SER A 810 -16.54 33.75 -12.10
N ALA A 811 -16.69 35.03 -12.43
CA ALA A 811 -15.59 35.88 -12.90
C ALA A 811 -14.46 35.99 -11.86
N LYS A 812 -13.22 35.77 -12.31
CA LYS A 812 -12.02 35.80 -11.48
C LYS A 812 -10.96 36.74 -12.06
N MET A 813 -10.04 37.16 -11.18
CA MET A 813 -8.94 38.04 -11.52
C MET A 813 -7.60 37.41 -11.12
N LEU A 814 -6.68 37.36 -12.08
CA LEU A 814 -5.28 37.05 -11.83
C LEU A 814 -4.48 38.36 -11.88
N ASN A 815 -3.93 38.75 -10.72
CA ASN A 815 -2.99 39.86 -10.63
C ASN A 815 -1.56 39.30 -10.64
N VAL A 816 -0.73 39.76 -11.56
CA VAL A 816 0.69 39.41 -11.65
C VAL A 816 1.51 40.69 -11.53
N ASP A 817 2.57 40.74 -10.73
CA ASP A 817 3.45 41.93 -10.71
C ASP A 817 4.40 41.92 -11.93
N SER A 818 5.04 40.78 -12.20
CA SER A 818 5.92 40.56 -13.36
C SER A 818 5.58 39.25 -14.08
N LEU A 819 5.31 39.32 -15.39
CA LEU A 819 4.95 38.17 -16.22
C LEU A 819 6.04 37.91 -17.28
N ASP A 820 6.66 36.74 -17.25
CA ASP A 820 7.50 36.23 -18.34
C ASP A 820 6.78 35.03 -18.97
N ALA A 821 6.10 35.24 -20.10
CA ALA A 821 5.27 34.21 -20.72
C ALA A 821 5.60 34.06 -22.21
N THR A 822 5.94 32.84 -22.63
CA THR A 822 6.16 32.52 -24.04
C THR A 822 5.35 31.30 -24.45
N GLY A 823 4.33 31.47 -25.29
CA GLY A 823 3.48 30.37 -25.74
C GLY A 823 2.61 29.75 -24.65
N LEU A 824 2.17 30.56 -23.67
CA LEU A 824 1.14 30.20 -22.69
C LEU A 824 -0.23 30.12 -23.38
N ASN A 825 -1.01 29.09 -23.08
CA ASN A 825 -2.45 29.07 -23.37
C ASN A 825 -3.24 29.55 -22.14
N LEU A 826 -3.94 30.67 -22.26
CA LEU A 826 -4.72 31.28 -21.19
C LEU A 826 -6.22 31.22 -21.52
N ILE A 827 -6.94 30.33 -20.84
CA ILE A 827 -8.38 30.11 -21.02
C ILE A 827 -9.16 31.02 -20.07
N LEU A 828 -10.03 31.86 -20.62
CA LEU A 828 -10.81 32.88 -19.90
C LEU A 828 -12.31 32.68 -20.15
N GLY A 829 -13.10 32.66 -19.08
CA GLY A 829 -14.55 32.61 -19.15
C GLY A 829 -15.15 33.99 -19.38
N VAL A 830 -16.22 34.05 -20.18
CA VAL A 830 -17.05 35.25 -20.38
C VAL A 830 -18.53 34.86 -20.40
N LYS A 831 -19.37 35.60 -19.67
CA LYS A 831 -20.84 35.60 -19.84
C LYS A 831 -21.28 36.89 -20.54
N PRO A 832 -21.51 36.88 -21.87
CA PRO A 832 -21.86 38.09 -22.63
C PRO A 832 -23.13 38.79 -22.12
N SER A 833 -24.09 38.02 -21.61
CA SER A 833 -25.39 38.49 -21.10
C SER A 833 -25.31 39.31 -19.81
N THR A 834 -24.30 39.06 -18.97
CA THR A 834 -24.10 39.76 -17.68
C THR A 834 -22.88 40.65 -17.64
N LEU A 835 -22.03 40.63 -18.69
CA LEU A 835 -20.73 41.30 -18.74
C LEU A 835 -19.74 40.83 -17.64
N GLU A 836 -19.98 39.65 -17.07
CA GLU A 836 -19.00 38.97 -16.22
C GLU A 836 -17.90 38.37 -17.12
N SER A 837 -16.63 38.64 -16.80
CA SER A 837 -15.48 38.01 -17.46
C SER A 837 -14.31 37.78 -16.51
N ASP A 838 -13.52 36.77 -16.81
CA ASP A 838 -12.20 36.62 -16.20
C ASP A 838 -11.24 37.72 -16.70
N LYS A 839 -10.26 38.13 -15.88
CA LYS A 839 -9.29 39.19 -16.24
C LYS A 839 -7.88 38.88 -15.74
N LEU A 840 -6.88 39.09 -16.62
CA LEU A 840 -5.47 39.17 -16.26
C LEU A 840 -5.03 40.64 -16.11
N ILE A 841 -4.33 40.96 -15.02
CA ILE A 841 -3.70 42.26 -14.78
C ILE A 841 -2.22 42.06 -14.50
N VAL A 842 -1.34 42.63 -15.33
CA VAL A 842 0.12 42.63 -15.12
C VAL A 842 0.57 44.02 -14.67
N LYS A 843 1.07 44.17 -13.44
CA LYS A 843 1.30 45.51 -12.85
C LYS A 843 2.54 46.20 -13.40
N ASN A 844 3.71 45.56 -13.33
CA ASN A 844 5.02 46.22 -13.44
C ASN A 844 5.74 45.93 -14.78
N SER A 845 5.86 44.66 -15.19
CA SER A 845 6.65 44.30 -16.38
C SER A 845 6.19 43.00 -17.06
N VAL A 846 6.48 42.91 -18.36
CA VAL A 846 6.19 41.76 -19.23
C VAL A 846 7.43 41.37 -20.06
N SER A 847 7.61 40.08 -20.34
CA SER A 847 8.60 39.56 -21.30
C SER A 847 8.13 38.24 -21.94
N GLY A 848 8.69 37.88 -23.09
CA GLY A 848 8.21 36.76 -23.92
C GLY A 848 7.27 37.20 -25.05
N GLY A 849 6.34 36.33 -25.46
CA GLY A 849 5.40 36.55 -26.57
C GLY A 849 4.69 35.28 -27.04
N ASP A 850 3.97 35.37 -28.17
CA ASP A 850 3.18 34.26 -28.76
C ASP A 850 2.13 33.64 -27.80
N ASN A 851 1.58 34.42 -26.86
CA ASN A 851 0.63 33.90 -25.86
C ASN A 851 -0.80 33.90 -26.41
N LEU A 852 -1.55 32.85 -26.12
CA LEU A 852 -2.90 32.63 -26.65
C LEU A 852 -3.96 32.95 -25.59
N LEU A 853 -5.00 33.70 -25.98
CA LEU A 853 -6.21 33.94 -25.19
C LEU A 853 -7.34 33.11 -25.76
N ASP A 854 -7.69 32.01 -25.10
CA ASP A 854 -8.83 31.17 -25.44
C ASP A 854 -10.06 31.65 -24.67
N VAL A 855 -11.09 32.14 -25.36
CA VAL A 855 -12.29 32.72 -24.74
C VAL A 855 -13.42 31.71 -24.77
N SER A 856 -13.67 31.11 -23.61
CA SER A 856 -14.81 30.24 -23.38
C SER A 856 -16.07 31.06 -23.12
N LEU A 857 -17.00 31.05 -24.08
CA LEU A 857 -18.29 31.71 -23.97
C LEU A 857 -19.28 30.86 -23.16
N LEU A 858 -19.58 31.31 -21.95
CA LEU A 858 -20.40 30.60 -20.96
C LEU A 858 -21.87 31.01 -21.10
N VAL A 859 -22.49 30.58 -22.20
CA VAL A 859 -23.88 30.90 -22.55
C VAL A 859 -24.82 29.71 -22.34
N GLY A 860 -26.02 29.97 -21.83
CA GLY A 860 -27.11 28.98 -21.84
C GLY A 860 -27.62 28.72 -23.26
N SER A 861 -28.25 27.56 -23.50
CA SER A 861 -28.74 27.15 -24.82
C SER A 861 -29.78 28.08 -25.47
N GLU A 862 -30.37 29.00 -24.70
CA GLU A 862 -31.35 29.99 -25.15
C GLU A 862 -30.82 31.45 -25.07
N GLU A 863 -29.59 31.67 -24.62
CA GLU A 863 -29.01 33.02 -24.50
C GLU A 863 -28.38 33.53 -25.80
N GLN A 864 -28.51 34.84 -26.06
CA GLN A 864 -27.81 35.46 -27.19
C GLN A 864 -26.31 35.60 -26.89
N VAL A 865 -25.48 35.17 -27.85
CA VAL A 865 -24.02 35.32 -27.85
C VAL A 865 -23.58 36.76 -28.23
N SER A 866 -24.36 37.76 -27.82
CA SER A 866 -24.14 39.16 -28.15
C SER A 866 -23.50 39.90 -26.99
N LEU A 867 -22.32 40.47 -27.22
CA LEU A 867 -21.63 41.30 -26.24
C LEU A 867 -22.09 42.77 -26.41
N THR A 868 -22.72 43.31 -25.37
CA THR A 868 -23.34 44.65 -25.41
C THR A 868 -22.36 45.78 -25.10
N GLN A 869 -21.22 45.49 -24.46
CA GLN A 869 -20.17 46.45 -24.11
C GLN A 869 -18.80 45.79 -24.19
N ASP A 870 -17.79 46.57 -24.59
CA ASP A 870 -16.39 46.14 -24.64
C ASP A 870 -15.88 45.59 -23.28
N LEU A 871 -15.22 44.43 -23.30
CA LEU A 871 -14.66 43.79 -22.10
C LEU A 871 -13.13 43.74 -22.14
N VAL A 872 -12.48 44.26 -21.09
CA VAL A 872 -11.02 44.23 -20.95
C VAL A 872 -10.59 42.88 -20.37
N MET A 873 -10.09 41.99 -21.22
CA MET A 873 -9.64 40.64 -20.85
C MET A 873 -8.22 40.65 -20.26
N VAL A 874 -7.33 41.51 -20.79
CA VAL A 874 -5.96 41.68 -20.29
C VAL A 874 -5.59 43.16 -20.17
N ASP A 875 -4.84 43.47 -19.11
CA ASP A 875 -4.41 44.81 -18.73
C ASP A 875 -2.92 44.79 -18.36
N ALA A 876 -2.06 45.32 -19.24
CA ALA A 876 -0.59 45.22 -19.17
C ALA A 876 0.08 46.61 -19.13
N PRO A 877 1.35 46.75 -18.71
CA PRO A 877 2.02 48.05 -18.63
C PRO A 877 2.31 48.65 -20.02
N ALA A 878 2.40 49.97 -20.11
CA ALA A 878 2.80 50.68 -21.33
C ALA A 878 4.09 50.12 -21.94
N GLY A 879 4.13 50.05 -23.28
CA GLY A 879 5.25 49.49 -24.03
C GLY A 879 5.21 47.97 -24.24
N THR A 880 4.19 47.27 -23.72
CA THR A 880 3.92 45.88 -24.12
C THR A 880 3.62 45.80 -25.62
N SER A 881 4.19 44.82 -26.33
CA SER A 881 3.85 44.60 -27.75
C SER A 881 2.37 44.26 -27.90
N HIS A 882 1.68 44.89 -28.86
CA HIS A 882 0.29 44.54 -29.18
C HIS A 882 0.15 43.08 -29.65
N SER A 883 1.24 42.47 -30.16
CA SER A 883 1.30 41.06 -30.56
C SER A 883 1.63 40.09 -29.41
N TYR A 884 1.73 40.57 -28.16
CA TYR A 884 2.14 39.73 -27.03
C TYR A 884 1.08 38.68 -26.66
N PHE A 885 -0.20 39.04 -26.78
CA PHE A 885 -1.34 38.14 -26.75
C PHE A 885 -2.10 38.17 -28.09
N SER A 886 -2.62 37.03 -28.50
CA SER A 886 -3.56 36.86 -29.62
C SER A 886 -4.75 36.02 -29.17
N PHE A 887 -5.96 36.29 -29.67
CA PHE A 887 -7.14 35.47 -29.37
C PHE A 887 -7.16 34.19 -30.22
N ALA A 888 -7.64 33.09 -29.63
CA ALA A 888 -7.84 31.82 -30.31
C ALA A 888 -9.14 31.81 -31.13
N ASP A 889 -9.14 31.04 -32.22
CA ASP A 889 -10.37 30.58 -32.85
C ASP A 889 -10.97 29.46 -31.98
N SER A 890 -12.19 29.67 -31.49
CA SER A 890 -12.94 28.65 -30.74
C SER A 890 -13.84 27.83 -31.66
N TYR A 891 -13.95 26.52 -31.40
CA TYR A 891 -14.72 25.59 -32.20
C TYR A 891 -15.92 25.09 -31.39
N SER A 892 -17.14 25.33 -31.87
CA SER A 892 -18.37 24.87 -31.25
C SER A 892 -19.23 24.11 -32.26
N GLY A 893 -19.31 22.79 -32.10
CA GLY A 893 -19.90 21.89 -33.10
C GLY A 893 -19.21 22.03 -34.45
N PHE A 894 -19.97 22.41 -35.48
CA PHE A 894 -19.46 22.64 -36.84
C PHE A 894 -19.14 24.12 -37.13
N SER A 895 -19.16 25.00 -36.13
CA SER A 895 -18.93 26.45 -36.30
C SER A 895 -17.61 26.90 -35.69
N VAL A 896 -16.92 27.81 -36.38
CA VAL A 896 -15.75 28.53 -35.85
C VAL A 896 -16.23 29.90 -35.37
N TYR A 897 -15.91 30.23 -34.11
CA TYR A 897 -16.06 31.57 -33.57
C TYR A 897 -14.68 32.17 -33.34
N THR A 898 -14.32 33.11 -34.23
CA THR A 898 -13.20 34.03 -34.05
C THR A 898 -13.68 35.22 -33.19
N PRO A 899 -13.14 35.46 -31.99
CA PRO A 899 -13.49 36.62 -31.18
C PRO A 899 -13.18 37.92 -31.92
N ASN A 900 -14.10 38.88 -31.95
CA ASN A 900 -13.79 40.22 -32.43
C ASN A 900 -13.09 41.00 -31.30
N TYR A 901 -11.89 41.51 -31.55
CA TYR A 901 -11.07 42.15 -30.50
C TYR A 901 -10.24 43.31 -31.04
N GLN A 902 -9.90 44.22 -30.13
CA GLN A 902 -8.93 45.30 -30.36
C GLN A 902 -7.86 45.30 -29.27
N VAL A 903 -6.67 45.80 -29.61
CA VAL A 903 -5.60 46.10 -28.66
C VAL A 903 -5.40 47.61 -28.67
N LYS A 904 -5.46 48.25 -27.50
CA LYS A 904 -5.39 49.71 -27.39
C LYS A 904 -4.51 50.18 -26.23
N ASP A 905 -3.78 51.25 -26.46
CA ASP A 905 -3.07 52.00 -25.43
C ASP A 905 -4.05 52.97 -24.75
N ASP A 906 -4.21 52.87 -23.43
CA ASP A 906 -5.05 53.75 -22.61
C ASP A 906 -4.43 53.96 -21.22
N ASN A 907 -4.41 55.21 -20.73
CA ASN A 907 -3.95 55.57 -19.38
C ASN A 907 -2.60 54.93 -18.94
N ASP A 908 -1.57 54.95 -19.80
CA ASP A 908 -0.27 54.30 -19.60
C ASP A 908 -0.32 52.75 -19.43
N ARG A 909 -1.33 52.12 -20.03
CA ARG A 909 -1.56 50.66 -20.10
C ARG A 909 -1.78 50.21 -21.54
N VAL A 910 -1.52 48.93 -21.81
CA VAL A 910 -1.92 48.25 -23.05
C VAL A 910 -3.02 47.25 -22.70
N LEU A 911 -4.18 47.38 -23.37
CA LEU A 911 -5.40 46.64 -23.06
C LEU A 911 -5.80 45.73 -24.23
N TRP A 912 -6.05 44.45 -23.96
CA TRP A 912 -6.71 43.52 -24.90
C TRP A 912 -8.19 43.49 -24.58
N VAL A 913 -9.00 43.90 -25.56
CA VAL A 913 -10.42 44.17 -25.38
C VAL A 913 -11.23 43.32 -26.35
N LEU A 914 -12.12 42.50 -25.81
CA LEU A 914 -13.16 41.82 -26.58
C LEU A 914 -14.22 42.86 -26.97
N GLU A 915 -14.42 43.06 -28.27
CA GLU A 915 -15.27 44.14 -28.79
C GLU A 915 -16.75 43.77 -28.71
N SER A 916 -17.57 44.76 -28.35
CA SER A 916 -19.02 44.67 -28.44
C SER A 916 -19.49 44.42 -29.89
N ASN A 917 -20.44 43.50 -30.07
CA ASN A 917 -21.00 43.14 -31.37
C ASN A 917 -22.44 43.67 -31.57
N GLN A 918 -22.91 44.52 -30.65
CA GLN A 918 -24.20 45.18 -30.75
C GLN A 918 -24.17 46.24 -31.87
N SER A 919 -24.83 45.94 -32.99
CA SER A 919 -25.06 46.93 -34.06
C SER A 919 -25.75 48.16 -33.50
N ALA A 920 -25.19 49.34 -33.77
CA ALA A 920 -25.78 50.62 -33.39
C ALA A 920 -27.22 50.70 -33.91
N VAL A 921 -28.17 51.02 -33.02
CA VAL A 921 -29.57 51.25 -33.38
C VAL A 921 -29.60 52.42 -34.38
N PRO A 922 -30.20 52.27 -35.58
CA PRO A 922 -30.27 53.36 -36.54
C PRO A 922 -31.09 54.53 -35.98
N GLU A 923 -30.60 55.76 -36.20
CA GLU A 923 -31.31 56.97 -35.82
C GLU A 923 -32.70 57.05 -36.49
N PRO A 924 -33.72 57.65 -35.83
CA PRO A 924 -35.05 57.74 -36.40
C PRO A 924 -35.09 58.65 -37.63
N ASP A 925 -35.69 58.13 -38.72
CA ASP A 925 -35.88 58.80 -40.01
C ASP A 925 -36.50 60.21 -39.87
N PRO A 926 -35.97 61.24 -40.56
CA PRO A 926 -36.57 62.56 -40.60
C PRO A 926 -37.87 62.56 -41.44
N THR A 927 -38.88 63.27 -40.94
CA THR A 927 -40.19 63.42 -41.60
C THR A 927 -40.10 64.09 -42.98
N PRO A 928 -40.94 63.71 -43.97
CA PRO A 928 -40.81 64.14 -45.35
C PRO A 928 -41.40 65.53 -45.65
N GLU A 929 -40.74 66.29 -46.53
CA GLU A 929 -41.30 67.46 -47.22
C GLU A 929 -40.98 67.42 -48.74
N PRO A 930 -41.72 68.17 -49.59
CA PRO A 930 -42.21 67.60 -50.85
C PRO A 930 -41.40 67.92 -52.13
N THR A 931 -41.67 67.08 -53.13
CA THR A 931 -41.17 67.12 -54.52
C THR A 931 -41.44 68.43 -55.27
N PRO A 932 -40.52 68.83 -56.16
CA PRO A 932 -40.97 69.24 -57.50
C PRO A 932 -40.14 68.69 -58.67
N ALA A 933 -40.84 67.94 -59.53
CA ALA A 933 -40.79 67.87 -61.02
C ALA A 933 -39.47 67.68 -61.82
N PRO A 934 -39.53 67.03 -63.01
CA PRO A 934 -38.34 66.48 -63.72
C PRO A 934 -37.92 67.25 -64.98
N GLU A 935 -36.67 67.07 -65.43
CA GLU A 935 -36.10 67.33 -66.77
C GLU A 935 -34.59 66.90 -66.73
N VAL A 936 -33.87 66.36 -67.73
CA VAL A 936 -34.12 65.87 -69.12
C VAL A 936 -33.18 64.67 -69.37
N THR A 937 -33.55 63.70 -70.21
CA THR A 937 -32.65 62.66 -70.76
C THR A 937 -31.82 63.14 -71.96
N PRO A 938 -30.58 62.67 -72.12
CA PRO A 938 -29.99 62.42 -73.44
C PRO A 938 -29.53 60.96 -73.66
N GLU A 939 -29.24 60.65 -74.93
CA GLU A 939 -29.09 59.33 -75.57
C GLU A 939 -27.79 58.53 -75.31
N PRO A 940 -27.72 57.24 -75.74
CA PRO A 940 -26.64 56.31 -75.41
C PRO A 940 -25.53 56.16 -76.47
N GLU A 941 -24.58 55.24 -76.19
CA GLU A 941 -23.59 54.61 -77.09
C GLU A 941 -22.35 55.45 -77.50
N PRO A 942 -21.16 54.85 -77.81
CA PRO A 942 -21.00 53.51 -78.42
C PRO A 942 -19.85 52.57 -77.94
N THR A 943 -20.10 51.26 -78.11
CA THR A 943 -19.14 50.15 -78.36
C THR A 943 -18.67 50.24 -79.85
N PRO A 944 -17.54 49.65 -80.37
CA PRO A 944 -16.90 48.40 -79.91
C PRO A 944 -15.37 48.13 -80.21
N ALA A 945 -14.94 46.89 -79.89
CA ALA A 945 -14.04 45.99 -80.69
C ALA A 945 -12.50 46.15 -80.66
N PRO A 946 -11.70 45.10 -81.02
CA PRO A 946 -11.97 43.66 -81.15
C PRO A 946 -10.98 42.72 -80.40
N GLU A 947 -11.12 41.40 -80.64
CA GLU A 947 -10.43 40.23 -80.06
C GLU A 947 -8.91 40.11 -80.31
N VAL A 948 -8.24 39.30 -79.47
CA VAL A 948 -7.16 38.39 -79.89
C VAL A 948 -7.28 37.04 -79.17
N THR A 949 -7.46 35.97 -79.94
CA THR A 949 -7.20 34.54 -79.61
C THR A 949 -5.97 34.07 -80.42
N PRO A 950 -5.42 32.83 -80.26
CA PRO A 950 -5.51 31.81 -79.20
C PRO A 950 -4.13 31.21 -78.77
N ALA A 951 -4.11 30.26 -77.82
CA ALA A 951 -3.15 29.13 -77.76
C ALA A 951 -3.70 27.99 -76.86
N PRO A 952 -3.34 26.70 -77.08
CA PRO A 952 -4.13 25.56 -76.59
C PRO A 952 -3.72 24.97 -75.23
N GLU A 953 -4.63 24.16 -74.69
CA GLU A 953 -4.54 23.42 -73.41
C GLU A 953 -3.43 22.36 -73.37
N PRO A 954 -2.73 22.18 -72.22
CA PRO A 954 -2.06 20.94 -71.88
C PRO A 954 -3.01 19.94 -71.20
N THR A 955 -2.94 18.68 -71.65
CA THR A 955 -3.75 17.53 -71.21
C THR A 955 -3.63 17.25 -69.70
N PRO A 956 -4.71 16.80 -69.00
CA PRO A 956 -4.64 16.39 -67.60
C PRO A 956 -3.64 15.25 -67.35
N ALA A 957 -2.88 15.36 -66.25
CA ALA A 957 -2.15 14.23 -65.69
C ALA A 957 -3.13 13.21 -65.07
N PRO A 958 -2.82 11.91 -65.07
CA PRO A 958 -3.75 10.88 -64.60
C PRO A 958 -4.05 11.01 -63.10
N GLU A 959 -5.31 10.79 -62.73
CA GLU A 959 -5.75 10.70 -61.34
C GLU A 959 -4.96 9.61 -60.60
N VAL A 960 -4.45 9.94 -59.41
CA VAL A 960 -4.01 8.95 -58.45
C VAL A 960 -5.26 8.35 -57.82
N THR A 961 -5.52 7.07 -58.06
CA THR A 961 -6.54 6.33 -57.33
C THR A 961 -6.29 6.47 -55.83
N PRO A 962 -7.25 6.95 -55.02
CA PRO A 962 -7.08 7.00 -53.57
C PRO A 962 -6.84 5.59 -53.01
N GLU A 963 -6.00 5.50 -51.97
CA GLU A 963 -5.89 4.28 -51.17
C GLU A 963 -7.28 3.88 -50.63
N PRO A 964 -7.58 2.59 -50.50
CA PRO A 964 -8.84 2.14 -49.92
C PRO A 964 -8.98 2.67 -48.49
N GLU A 965 -10.14 3.25 -48.18
CA GLU A 965 -10.47 3.73 -46.84
C GLU A 965 -10.26 2.61 -45.81
N PRO A 966 -9.71 2.92 -44.62
CA PRO A 966 -9.62 1.93 -43.55
C PRO A 966 -11.03 1.48 -43.18
N THR A 967 -11.24 0.16 -43.15
CA THR A 967 -12.48 -0.47 -42.70
C THR A 967 -12.88 0.12 -41.34
N PRO A 968 -14.13 0.58 -41.13
CA PRO A 968 -14.55 1.11 -39.85
C PRO A 968 -14.24 0.12 -38.73
N ALA A 969 -13.63 0.62 -37.64
CA ALA A 969 -13.57 -0.13 -36.40
C ALA A 969 -15.00 -0.50 -35.98
N PRO A 970 -15.24 -1.70 -35.42
CA PRO A 970 -16.59 -2.10 -35.01
C PRO A 970 -17.15 -1.08 -34.02
N GLU A 971 -18.42 -0.71 -34.20
CA GLU A 971 -19.13 0.17 -33.25
C GLU A 971 -18.96 -0.38 -31.83
N VAL A 972 -18.45 0.47 -30.94
CA VAL A 972 -18.48 0.20 -29.51
C VAL A 972 -19.96 0.17 -29.12
N THR A 973 -20.50 -1.02 -28.85
CA THR A 973 -21.82 -1.15 -28.22
C THR A 973 -21.84 -0.27 -26.98
N PRO A 974 -22.84 0.63 -26.83
CA PRO A 974 -22.88 1.54 -25.70
C PRO A 974 -22.83 0.74 -24.39
N GLU A 975 -22.00 1.22 -23.48
CA GLU A 975 -21.89 0.71 -22.12
C GLU A 975 -23.29 0.69 -21.49
N PRO A 976 -23.72 -0.42 -20.86
CA PRO A 976 -25.06 -0.51 -20.31
C PRO A 976 -25.25 0.57 -19.24
N GLU A 977 -26.35 1.32 -19.35
CA GLU A 977 -26.70 2.34 -18.35
C GLU A 977 -26.62 1.74 -16.93
N PRO A 978 -26.04 2.46 -15.94
CA PRO A 978 -25.92 1.95 -14.60
C PRO A 978 -27.30 1.59 -14.06
N THR A 979 -27.49 0.32 -13.70
CA THR A 979 -28.72 -0.16 -13.07
C THR A 979 -29.01 0.74 -11.86
N PRO A 980 -30.22 1.34 -11.73
CA PRO A 980 -30.54 2.17 -10.58
C PRO A 980 -30.24 1.43 -9.28
N ALA A 981 -29.57 2.10 -8.35
CA ALA A 981 -29.37 1.55 -7.02
C ALA A 981 -30.73 1.13 -6.44
N PRO A 982 -30.83 -0.05 -5.80
CA PRO A 982 -32.10 -0.51 -5.25
C PRO A 982 -32.65 0.55 -4.29
N GLU A 983 -33.93 0.91 -4.47
CA GLU A 983 -34.60 1.84 -3.56
C GLU A 983 -34.41 1.34 -2.13
N VAL A 984 -33.90 2.22 -1.27
CA VAL A 984 -33.75 1.93 0.16
C VAL A 984 -35.15 1.67 0.72
N THR A 985 -35.44 0.40 1.01
CA THR A 985 -36.65 0.04 1.75
C THR A 985 -36.65 0.84 3.05
N PRO A 986 -37.70 1.64 3.34
CA PRO A 986 -37.72 2.45 4.55
C PRO A 986 -37.55 1.56 5.77
N GLU A 987 -36.64 1.97 6.66
CA GLU A 987 -36.40 1.31 7.94
C GLU A 987 -37.72 1.11 8.69
N PRO A 988 -38.00 -0.09 9.24
CA PRO A 988 -39.21 -0.28 10.03
C PRO A 988 -39.19 0.66 11.23
N GLU A 989 -40.30 1.40 11.45
CA GLU A 989 -40.42 2.31 12.58
C GLU A 989 -40.02 1.62 13.90
N PRO A 990 -39.28 2.31 14.79
CA PRO A 990 -38.82 1.71 16.04
C PRO A 990 -40.01 1.21 16.85
N THR A 991 -40.00 -0.07 17.18
CA THR A 991 -41.04 -0.67 18.02
C THR A 991 -41.03 0.06 19.37
N PRO A 992 -42.19 0.55 19.87
CA PRO A 992 -42.23 1.25 21.15
C PRO A 992 -41.60 0.42 22.26
N ALA A 993 -40.71 1.04 23.04
CA ALA A 993 -40.12 0.40 24.20
C ALA A 993 -41.24 -0.12 25.13
N PRO A 994 -41.11 -1.35 25.67
CA PRO A 994 -42.14 -1.90 26.56
C PRO A 994 -42.33 -1.00 27.77
N GLU A 995 -43.60 -0.75 28.10
CA GLU A 995 -43.98 0.07 29.25
C GLU A 995 -43.33 -0.48 30.54
N VAL A 996 -42.70 0.40 31.31
CA VAL A 996 -42.03 0.00 32.56
C VAL A 996 -43.09 -0.44 33.56
N THR A 997 -43.22 -1.76 33.74
CA THR A 997 -44.05 -2.34 34.80
C THR A 997 -43.62 -1.76 36.15
N PRO A 998 -44.54 -1.17 36.96
CA PRO A 998 -44.17 -0.59 38.24
C PRO A 998 -43.61 -1.65 39.19
N GLU A 999 -42.56 -1.25 39.91
CA GLU A 999 -41.86 -2.06 40.90
C GLU A 999 -42.84 -2.54 42.01
N PRO A 1000 -42.84 -3.82 42.40
CA PRO A 1000 -43.73 -4.32 43.45
C PRO A 1000 -43.33 -3.75 44.82
N GLU A 1001 -44.32 -3.27 45.59
CA GLU A 1001 -44.08 -2.73 46.93
C GLU A 1001 -43.34 -3.74 47.84
N PRO A 1002 -42.38 -3.28 48.66
CA PRO A 1002 -41.62 -4.17 49.55
C PRO A 1002 -42.53 -4.77 50.63
N ALA A 1003 -42.58 -6.10 50.69
CA ALA A 1003 -43.31 -6.83 51.72
C ALA A 1003 -42.75 -6.50 53.13
N PRO A 1004 -43.61 -6.34 54.15
CA PRO A 1004 -43.17 -5.98 55.50
C PRO A 1004 -42.35 -7.12 56.13
N ALA A 1005 -41.30 -6.74 56.86
CA ALA A 1005 -40.41 -7.68 57.53
C ALA A 1005 -41.16 -8.54 58.57
N PRO A 1006 -40.87 -9.86 58.67
CA PRO A 1006 -41.45 -10.71 59.69
C PRO A 1006 -40.89 -10.38 61.08
N GLU A 1007 -41.77 -10.36 62.09
CA GLU A 1007 -41.40 -10.12 63.48
C GLU A 1007 -40.49 -11.22 64.06
N VAL A 1008 -39.69 -10.82 65.06
CA VAL A 1008 -38.78 -11.68 65.81
C VAL A 1008 -39.54 -12.52 66.85
N THR A 1009 -39.41 -13.84 66.77
CA THR A 1009 -39.57 -14.78 67.91
C THR A 1009 -38.60 -15.94 67.78
#